data_AF-A0A1T4RQR6-F1
#
_entry.id   AF-A0A1T4RQR6-F1
#
_cell.length_a   1.000
_cell.length_b   1.000
_cell.length_c   1.000
_cell.angle_alpha   90.00
_cell.angle_beta   90.00
_cell.angle_gamma   90.00
#
_symmetry.space_group_name_H-M   'P 1'
#
loop_
_entity.id
_entity.type
_entity.pdbx_description
1 polymer ?
#
loop_
_entity_poly.entity_id
_entity_poly.type
_entity_poly.pdbx_seq_one_letter_code
_entity_poly.pdbx_strand_id
1 'polypeptide(L)'
;MTGTGRFPHLFRPMRLGPITLANRIVFGAHPTGYAEDGLPTERHAAYYAARARGGAGLIIAEEQSVHPSDRPRERTIRGFDPAVVARHRKVTEAVHREGVPILAQINHNGGQSTSLYSRRPLWAPSPVADPAFREVPKALERQEISEIIDGYGLVAGHCVEGGFDGVELQCAHSSIVRAFLSPATNRRGDRYGGSPANRTRLLSEIISEVRRRIGPDLVLGVRLCCDELVDGGTTLEDAIAVARVLEASGKVDYVGASIGVSTAAPHLDGASMHIPPGYALFVANALRRAVDLPVIGAGRFKDPVQADRALADGHCDLVDVVRGQIADPDFAAKARAGAPEAVRVCLSCNQDCVGRVRANRRLGCVENPRVGREFLPALSSRRAGRDVLVAGAGPAGLQTALAAARAGHRVRVYEAERAAGGQVLLAASTPGRAEFGVLVRNQLTECRRLGVRVEYGRPVDAELVRREAPEVLVVATGARPRRPAWGRGRERVVDVRDVLSGRVRPSGSVLLVDEVGFHQATGTAELLADRGCVVEVVTSAMVVGQDLATTLDLENWCVRATAKGIGETCDHEVVRVGECARTGRLEVELAYLPTGETSGRTVDWVVCALPQAPLDGLYRALRRHPSVQTLRVGDCVAPRRVDMAVIEGERIGTSL
;
A
#
# COMPACT_ATOMS: atom_id res chain seq x y z
N MET A 1 -9.50 10.35 37.23
CA MET A 1 -8.31 10.64 36.39
C MET A 1 -8.57 10.05 35.01
N THR A 2 -9.07 10.87 34.11
CA THR A 2 -9.63 10.46 32.80
C THR A 2 -8.51 10.05 31.84
N GLY A 3 -8.68 8.91 31.15
CA GLY A 3 -7.67 8.17 30.39
C GLY A 3 -7.06 8.84 29.14
N THR A 4 -6.70 10.12 29.22
CA THR A 4 -5.90 10.84 28.22
C THR A 4 -4.42 10.49 28.38
N GLY A 5 -4.07 9.20 28.23
CA GLY A 5 -2.71 8.68 28.37
C GLY A 5 -1.70 9.33 27.41
N ARG A 6 -0.60 8.62 27.11
CA ARG A 6 0.56 9.04 26.28
C ARG A 6 0.27 9.82 24.98
N PHE A 7 -0.97 9.83 24.48
CA PHE A 7 -1.44 10.53 23.27
C PHE A 7 -2.72 11.35 23.53
N PRO A 8 -2.62 12.48 24.26
CA PRO A 8 -3.80 13.24 24.68
C PRO A 8 -4.51 13.95 23.52
N HIS A 9 -3.81 14.25 22.42
CA HIS A 9 -4.39 14.95 21.28
C HIS A 9 -5.23 13.99 20.46
N LEU A 10 -4.74 12.77 20.22
CA LEU A 10 -5.50 11.74 19.48
C LEU A 10 -6.85 11.45 20.12
N PHE A 11 -6.91 11.30 21.44
CA PHE A 11 -8.11 10.85 22.15
C PHE A 11 -8.99 11.98 22.70
N ARG A 12 -8.71 13.23 22.33
CA ARG A 12 -9.59 14.36 22.66
C ARG A 12 -10.82 14.32 21.73
N PRO A 13 -12.04 14.15 22.26
CA PRO A 13 -13.26 14.19 21.45
C PRO A 13 -13.38 15.50 20.66
N MET A 14 -14.07 15.44 19.52
CA MET A 14 -14.24 16.58 18.63
C MET A 14 -15.61 16.52 17.95
N ARG A 15 -16.30 17.68 17.89
CA ARG A 15 -17.51 17.83 17.08
C ARG A 15 -17.12 17.95 15.60
N LEU A 16 -17.79 17.19 14.75
CA LEU A 16 -17.65 17.23 13.29
C LEU A 16 -19.05 17.44 12.71
N GLY A 17 -19.40 18.69 12.42
CA GLY A 17 -20.76 19.04 12.01
C GLY A 17 -21.81 18.61 13.04
N PRO A 18 -22.80 17.77 12.68
CA PRO A 18 -23.85 17.31 13.57
C PRO A 18 -23.41 16.21 14.56
N ILE A 19 -22.27 15.53 14.34
CA ILE A 19 -21.83 14.40 15.17
C ILE A 19 -20.67 14.76 16.10
N THR A 20 -20.46 13.94 17.14
CA THR A 20 -19.27 14.03 18.01
C THR A 20 -18.44 12.77 17.88
N LEU A 21 -17.19 12.93 17.47
CA LEU A 21 -16.24 11.84 17.37
C LEU A 21 -15.59 11.56 18.72
N ALA A 22 -15.44 10.28 19.04
CA ALA A 22 -14.80 9.85 20.29
C ALA A 22 -13.28 10.13 20.33
N ASN A 23 -12.65 10.32 19.17
CA ASN A 23 -11.23 10.63 18.99
C ASN A 23 -10.97 11.17 17.57
N ARG A 24 -9.73 11.59 17.29
CA ARG A 24 -9.32 12.28 16.05
C ARG A 24 -8.69 11.36 15.00
N ILE A 25 -8.85 10.05 15.13
CA ILE A 25 -8.26 9.05 14.23
C ILE A 25 -9.29 8.67 13.17
N VAL A 26 -8.99 9.01 11.91
CA VAL A 26 -9.85 8.72 10.77
C VAL A 26 -9.31 7.51 10.02
N PHE A 27 -10.19 6.58 9.66
CA PHE A 27 -9.90 5.55 8.67
C PHE A 27 -10.48 5.98 7.32
N GLY A 28 -9.69 6.72 6.54
CA GLY A 28 -10.12 7.34 5.30
C GLY A 28 -10.40 6.38 4.16
N ALA A 29 -11.11 6.90 3.16
CA ALA A 29 -11.53 6.14 1.98
C ALA A 29 -10.33 5.65 1.16
N HIS A 30 -10.41 4.39 0.74
CA HIS A 30 -9.46 3.73 -0.13
C HIS A 30 -10.16 2.56 -0.84
N PRO A 31 -9.88 2.29 -2.13
CA PRO A 31 -10.52 1.16 -2.80
C PRO A 31 -10.07 -0.16 -2.20
N THR A 32 -11.00 -1.10 -1.99
CA THR A 32 -10.70 -2.42 -1.42
C THR A 32 -10.76 -3.54 -2.46
N GLY A 33 -11.51 -3.33 -3.55
CA GLY A 33 -11.78 -4.36 -4.54
C GLY A 33 -12.58 -5.54 -3.97
N TYR A 34 -13.35 -5.33 -2.91
CA TYR A 34 -14.18 -6.36 -2.28
C TYR A 34 -15.59 -6.45 -2.84
N ALA A 35 -15.99 -5.52 -3.72
CA ALA A 35 -17.30 -5.55 -4.35
C ALA A 35 -17.44 -6.76 -5.28
N GLU A 36 -18.66 -7.29 -5.31
CA GLU A 36 -19.08 -8.38 -6.18
C GLU A 36 -20.30 -7.87 -6.95
N ASP A 37 -20.23 -7.94 -8.28
CA ASP A 37 -21.23 -7.37 -9.20
C ASP A 37 -21.57 -5.89 -8.96
N GLY A 38 -20.62 -5.15 -8.38
CA GLY A 38 -20.79 -3.73 -8.06
C GLY A 38 -21.53 -3.49 -6.74
N LEU A 39 -21.73 -4.51 -5.91
CA LEU A 39 -22.41 -4.41 -4.62
C LEU A 39 -21.44 -4.62 -3.43
N PRO A 40 -21.66 -3.92 -2.30
CA PRO A 40 -20.96 -4.22 -1.05
C PRO A 40 -21.24 -5.65 -0.57
N THR A 41 -20.28 -6.21 0.17
CA THR A 41 -20.25 -7.62 0.60
C THR A 41 -20.01 -7.74 2.10
N GLU A 42 -20.23 -8.93 2.68
CA GLU A 42 -19.92 -9.21 4.09
C GLU A 42 -18.45 -8.96 4.45
N ARG A 43 -17.56 -9.08 3.44
CA ARG A 43 -16.15 -8.73 3.58
C ARG A 43 -15.96 -7.25 3.94
N HIS A 44 -16.74 -6.34 3.36
CA HIS A 44 -16.69 -4.92 3.72
C HIS A 44 -17.17 -4.71 5.16
N ALA A 45 -18.29 -5.34 5.53
CA ALA A 45 -18.86 -5.23 6.87
C ALA A 45 -17.84 -5.66 7.94
N ALA A 46 -17.20 -6.82 7.76
CA ALA A 46 -16.17 -7.29 8.68
C ALA A 46 -14.89 -6.44 8.67
N TYR A 47 -14.49 -5.94 7.50
CA TYR A 47 -13.30 -5.12 7.33
C TYR A 47 -13.39 -3.78 8.08
N TYR A 48 -14.52 -3.07 7.91
CA TYR A 48 -14.76 -1.80 8.60
C TYR A 48 -15.10 -2.00 10.07
N ALA A 49 -15.91 -3.01 10.43
CA ALA A 49 -16.21 -3.33 11.83
C ALA A 49 -14.95 -3.65 12.64
N ALA A 50 -13.93 -4.28 12.03
CA ALA A 50 -12.66 -4.53 12.72
C ALA A 50 -11.93 -3.23 13.11
N ARG A 51 -11.98 -2.18 12.28
CA ARG A 51 -11.36 -0.87 12.60
C ARG A 51 -12.20 -0.09 13.60
N ALA A 52 -13.53 -0.21 13.49
CA ALA A 52 -14.46 0.37 14.46
C ALA A 52 -14.21 -0.21 15.86
N ARG A 53 -14.17 -1.55 15.98
CA ARG A 53 -13.81 -2.26 17.22
C ARG A 53 -12.42 -1.89 17.73
N GLY A 54 -11.48 -1.69 16.82
CA GLY A 54 -10.13 -1.23 17.13
C GLY A 54 -10.05 0.22 17.61
N GLY A 55 -11.16 0.95 17.61
CA GLY A 55 -11.31 2.27 18.23
C GLY A 55 -11.11 3.46 17.30
N ALA A 56 -11.25 3.30 15.98
CA ALA A 56 -11.29 4.42 15.03
C ALA A 56 -12.34 5.47 15.47
N GLY A 57 -12.02 6.76 15.31
CA GLY A 57 -12.94 7.85 15.63
C GLY A 57 -13.97 8.09 14.54
N LEU A 58 -13.58 7.88 13.29
CA LEU A 58 -14.43 7.99 12.11
C LEU A 58 -13.96 7.00 11.04
N ILE A 59 -14.90 6.38 10.32
CA ILE A 59 -14.63 5.55 9.14
C ILE A 59 -15.22 6.23 7.90
N ILE A 60 -14.47 6.24 6.81
CA ILE A 60 -14.96 6.67 5.50
C ILE A 60 -14.84 5.47 4.56
N ALA A 61 -15.97 4.90 4.18
CA ALA A 61 -16.04 3.77 3.27
C ALA A 61 -15.58 4.18 1.87
N GLU A 62 -15.07 3.19 1.15
CA GLU A 62 -14.55 3.36 -0.20
C GLU A 62 -15.56 3.97 -1.17
N GLU A 63 -14.99 4.55 -2.22
CA GLU A 63 -15.66 5.20 -3.33
C GLU A 63 -16.89 4.43 -3.88
N GLN A 64 -18.02 5.15 -3.95
CA GLN A 64 -19.25 4.76 -4.64
C GLN A 64 -19.36 5.56 -5.94
N SER A 65 -19.48 4.87 -7.09
CA SER A 65 -19.72 5.53 -8.37
C SER A 65 -21.13 6.15 -8.39
N VAL A 66 -21.20 7.43 -8.78
CA VAL A 66 -22.47 8.18 -8.84
C VAL A 66 -23.23 8.02 -10.15
N HIS A 67 -22.65 7.36 -11.16
CA HIS A 67 -23.25 7.32 -12.48
C HIS A 67 -22.85 6.06 -13.29
N PRO A 68 -23.76 5.49 -14.13
CA PRO A 68 -23.44 4.32 -14.97
C PRO A 68 -22.32 4.50 -16.00
N SER A 69 -21.97 5.74 -16.36
CA SER A 69 -20.80 6.00 -17.23
C SER A 69 -19.47 5.78 -16.51
N ASP A 70 -19.44 5.81 -15.17
CA ASP A 70 -18.22 5.71 -14.39
C ASP A 70 -18.01 4.32 -13.79
N ARG A 71 -17.04 3.60 -14.35
CA ARG A 71 -16.60 2.29 -13.86
C ARG A 71 -15.08 2.17 -13.99
N PRO A 72 -14.29 2.85 -13.13
CA PRO A 72 -12.83 2.91 -13.25
C PRO A 72 -12.16 1.54 -13.03
N ARG A 73 -12.84 0.62 -12.33
CA ARG A 73 -12.34 -0.71 -11.97
C ARG A 73 -13.47 -1.71 -12.11
N GLU A 74 -13.15 -2.98 -12.34
CA GLU A 74 -14.17 -4.03 -12.46
C GLU A 74 -15.04 -4.12 -11.21
N ARG A 75 -14.42 -3.94 -10.04
CA ARG A 75 -14.97 -4.09 -8.69
C ARG A 75 -15.32 -2.76 -8.02
N THR A 76 -15.64 -1.73 -8.79
CA THR A 76 -16.19 -0.47 -8.25
C THR A 76 -17.61 -0.70 -7.75
N ILE A 77 -17.97 -0.11 -6.60
CA ILE A 77 -19.34 -0.15 -6.10
C ILE A 77 -20.20 0.82 -6.92
N ARG A 78 -21.33 0.33 -7.42
CA ARG A 78 -22.28 1.06 -8.26
C ARG A 78 -23.28 1.79 -7.37
N GLY A 79 -22.88 2.90 -6.76
CA GLY A 79 -23.73 3.63 -5.80
C GLY A 79 -25.09 4.05 -6.37
N PHE A 80 -25.18 4.24 -7.69
CA PHE A 80 -26.43 4.56 -8.39
C PHE A 80 -27.43 3.40 -8.46
N ASP A 81 -27.00 2.15 -8.21
CA ASP A 81 -27.87 0.98 -8.22
C ASP A 81 -28.62 0.89 -6.88
N PRO A 82 -29.96 0.93 -6.84
CA PRO A 82 -30.72 0.86 -5.57
C PRO A 82 -30.46 -0.43 -4.78
N ALA A 83 -29.97 -1.51 -5.41
CA ALA A 83 -29.61 -2.74 -4.70
C ALA A 83 -28.46 -2.55 -3.68
N VAL A 84 -27.70 -1.46 -3.77
CA VAL A 84 -26.64 -1.16 -2.78
C VAL A 84 -27.21 -0.87 -1.39
N VAL A 85 -28.42 -0.30 -1.28
CA VAL A 85 -28.99 0.16 -0.01
C VAL A 85 -29.02 -0.95 1.04
N ALA A 86 -29.58 -2.12 0.68
CA ALA A 86 -29.66 -3.26 1.60
C ALA A 86 -28.27 -3.82 1.98
N ARG A 87 -27.27 -3.66 1.12
CA ARG A 87 -25.89 -4.10 1.37
C ARG A 87 -25.11 -3.11 2.20
N HIS A 88 -25.29 -1.81 1.96
CA HIS A 88 -24.80 -0.71 2.79
C HIS A 88 -25.29 -0.86 4.22
N ARG A 89 -26.59 -1.14 4.42
CA ARG A 89 -27.17 -1.35 5.75
C ARG A 89 -26.43 -2.41 6.57
N LYS A 90 -26.07 -3.54 5.94
CA LYS A 90 -25.28 -4.59 6.62
C LYS A 90 -23.88 -4.11 7.03
N VAL A 91 -23.27 -3.23 6.23
CA VAL A 91 -21.94 -2.66 6.53
C VAL A 91 -22.04 -1.64 7.66
N THR A 92 -22.99 -0.71 7.57
CA THR A 92 -23.18 0.37 8.55
C THR A 92 -23.62 -0.18 9.90
N GLU A 93 -24.58 -1.11 9.94
CA GLU A 93 -24.97 -1.81 11.18
C GLU A 93 -23.79 -2.52 11.85
N ALA A 94 -22.88 -3.11 11.07
CA ALA A 94 -21.70 -3.76 11.63
C ALA A 94 -20.72 -2.79 12.28
N VAL A 95 -20.64 -1.57 11.78
CA VAL A 95 -19.77 -0.50 12.31
C VAL A 95 -20.44 0.23 13.48
N HIS A 96 -21.73 0.53 13.37
CA HIS A 96 -22.53 1.16 14.43
C HIS A 96 -22.64 0.30 15.69
N ARG A 97 -22.63 -1.04 15.58
CA ARG A 97 -22.53 -1.94 16.74
C ARG A 97 -21.29 -1.70 17.60
N GLU A 98 -20.22 -1.18 17.00
CA GLU A 98 -18.97 -0.84 17.69
C GLU A 98 -18.93 0.65 18.10
N GLY A 99 -20.00 1.42 17.87
CA GLY A 99 -20.18 2.80 18.32
C GLY A 99 -19.40 3.86 17.53
N VAL A 100 -19.02 3.56 16.28
CA VAL A 100 -18.22 4.47 15.43
C VAL A 100 -19.07 4.98 14.26
N PRO A 101 -19.04 6.28 13.95
CA PRO A 101 -19.71 6.82 12.77
C PRO A 101 -19.00 6.41 11.48
N ILE A 102 -19.77 6.24 10.42
CA ILE A 102 -19.29 5.86 9.09
C ILE A 102 -19.89 6.73 7.99
N LEU A 103 -19.04 7.25 7.11
CA LEU A 103 -19.42 8.01 5.91
C LEU A 103 -19.17 7.18 4.65
N ALA A 104 -19.87 7.48 3.57
CA ALA A 104 -19.55 6.94 2.25
C ALA A 104 -18.83 7.99 1.40
N GLN A 105 -17.68 7.64 0.81
CA GLN A 105 -17.09 8.50 -0.21
C GLN A 105 -17.82 8.31 -1.54
N ILE A 106 -18.26 9.38 -2.19
CA ILE A 106 -18.98 9.35 -3.47
C ILE A 106 -18.20 10.11 -4.55
N ASN A 107 -18.17 9.58 -5.78
CA ASN A 107 -17.35 10.13 -6.85
C ASN A 107 -17.84 9.77 -8.26
N HIS A 108 -17.39 10.55 -9.23
CA HIS A 108 -17.31 10.19 -10.65
C HIS A 108 -15.87 10.44 -11.11
N ASN A 109 -15.13 9.45 -11.59
CA ASN A 109 -13.69 9.58 -11.88
C ASN A 109 -13.37 10.45 -13.11
N GLY A 110 -14.36 10.65 -13.97
CA GLY A 110 -14.26 11.55 -15.12
C GLY A 110 -13.30 11.02 -16.18
N GLY A 111 -12.43 11.89 -16.70
CA GLY A 111 -11.40 11.52 -17.68
C GLY A 111 -10.28 10.62 -17.12
N GLN A 112 -10.19 10.44 -15.80
CA GLN A 112 -9.24 9.52 -15.14
C GLN A 112 -9.92 8.21 -14.76
N SER A 113 -10.55 7.60 -15.75
CA SER A 113 -11.29 6.34 -15.64
C SER A 113 -10.96 5.47 -16.85
N THR A 114 -11.72 4.42 -17.09
CA THR A 114 -11.57 3.61 -18.31
C THR A 114 -12.91 3.14 -18.87
N SER A 115 -13.05 3.17 -20.20
CA SER A 115 -14.22 2.61 -20.88
C SER A 115 -14.19 1.08 -20.96
N LEU A 116 -13.09 0.43 -20.54
CA LEU A 116 -12.90 -1.02 -20.58
C LEU A 116 -14.08 -1.78 -19.94
N TYR A 117 -14.62 -1.26 -18.84
CA TYR A 117 -15.66 -1.93 -18.05
C TYR A 117 -17.07 -1.39 -18.28
N SER A 118 -17.25 -0.08 -18.50
CA SER A 118 -18.56 0.52 -18.76
C SER A 118 -18.98 0.37 -20.23
N ARG A 119 -18.01 0.22 -21.14
CA ARG A 119 -18.19 0.27 -22.60
C ARG A 119 -18.89 1.56 -23.07
N ARG A 120 -18.71 2.65 -22.31
CA ARG A 120 -19.27 3.98 -22.56
C ARG A 120 -18.13 5.01 -22.65
N PRO A 121 -18.31 6.12 -23.40
CA PRO A 121 -17.35 7.21 -23.40
C PRO A 121 -17.12 7.75 -21.99
N LEU A 122 -15.87 8.09 -21.68
CA LEU A 122 -15.54 8.82 -20.45
C LEU A 122 -16.08 10.25 -20.52
N TRP A 123 -16.43 10.82 -19.38
CA TRP A 123 -16.98 12.18 -19.28
C TRP A 123 -16.02 13.12 -18.57
N ALA A 124 -15.88 14.35 -19.06
CA ALA A 124 -15.01 15.36 -18.46
C ALA A 124 -15.51 16.78 -18.80
N PRO A 125 -15.01 17.84 -18.14
CA PRO A 125 -15.32 19.22 -18.54
C PRO A 125 -14.86 19.56 -19.96
N SER A 126 -13.79 18.94 -20.46
CA SER A 126 -13.19 19.20 -21.76
C SER A 126 -12.53 17.92 -22.31
N PRO A 127 -12.29 17.81 -23.63
CA PRO A 127 -11.72 16.62 -24.25
C PRO A 127 -10.19 16.59 -24.11
N VAL A 128 -9.71 16.69 -22.85
CA VAL A 128 -8.29 16.64 -22.50
C VAL A 128 -7.99 15.20 -22.08
N ALA A 129 -7.21 14.49 -22.90
CA ALA A 129 -6.75 13.16 -22.54
C ALA A 129 -5.74 13.25 -21.39
N ASP A 130 -5.89 12.31 -20.49
CA ASP A 130 -4.96 12.11 -19.40
C ASP A 130 -3.76 11.25 -19.86
N PRO A 131 -2.49 11.64 -19.64
CA PRO A 131 -1.33 10.88 -20.12
C PRO A 131 -1.23 9.43 -19.60
N ALA A 132 -1.75 9.15 -18.40
CA ALA A 132 -1.70 7.81 -17.82
C ALA A 132 -2.88 6.93 -18.26
N PHE A 133 -4.07 7.51 -18.47
CA PHE A 133 -5.28 6.76 -18.85
C PHE A 133 -5.48 6.68 -20.37
N ARG A 134 -4.97 7.66 -21.13
CA ARG A 134 -4.85 7.66 -22.60
C ARG A 134 -6.17 7.53 -23.39
N GLU A 135 -7.31 7.71 -22.74
CA GLU A 135 -8.61 7.84 -23.39
C GLU A 135 -9.00 9.33 -23.45
N VAL A 136 -9.43 9.83 -24.61
CA VAL A 136 -9.95 11.20 -24.74
C VAL A 136 -11.41 11.19 -24.25
N PRO A 137 -11.76 11.92 -23.18
CA PRO A 137 -13.13 11.96 -22.70
C PRO A 137 -14.03 12.83 -23.58
N LYS A 138 -15.33 12.54 -23.59
CA LYS A 138 -16.36 13.44 -24.10
C LYS A 138 -16.48 14.65 -23.18
N ALA A 139 -16.49 15.84 -23.78
CA ALA A 139 -16.83 17.07 -23.08
C ALA A 139 -18.32 17.06 -22.70
N LEU A 140 -18.61 17.30 -21.43
CA LEU A 140 -19.97 17.30 -20.93
C LEU A 140 -20.81 18.45 -21.49
N GLU A 141 -22.04 18.14 -21.86
CA GLU A 141 -23.09 19.09 -22.18
C GLU A 141 -23.85 19.50 -20.91
N ARG A 142 -24.64 20.57 -21.00
CA ARG A 142 -25.37 21.11 -19.83
C ARG A 142 -26.32 20.10 -19.20
N GLN A 143 -26.99 19.29 -20.02
CA GLN A 143 -27.91 18.25 -19.56
C GLN A 143 -27.14 17.17 -18.77
N GLU A 144 -25.99 16.73 -19.28
CA GLU A 144 -25.15 15.72 -18.62
C GLU A 144 -24.51 16.28 -17.33
N ILE A 145 -24.21 17.58 -17.26
CA ILE A 145 -23.81 18.22 -15.99
C ILE A 145 -24.95 18.12 -14.96
N SER A 146 -26.19 18.38 -15.36
CA SER A 146 -27.36 18.21 -14.48
C SER A 146 -27.52 16.76 -14.03
N GLU A 147 -27.39 15.82 -14.97
CA GLU A 147 -27.47 14.38 -14.68
C GLU A 147 -26.40 13.92 -13.66
N ILE A 148 -25.18 14.46 -13.75
CA ILE A 148 -24.14 14.18 -12.75
C ILE A 148 -24.52 14.74 -11.39
N ILE A 149 -25.01 15.99 -11.32
CA ILE A 149 -25.46 16.61 -10.06
C ILE A 149 -26.56 15.76 -9.41
N ASP A 150 -27.55 15.34 -10.20
CA ASP A 150 -28.63 14.46 -9.75
C ASP A 150 -28.09 13.10 -9.31
N GLY A 151 -27.08 12.56 -9.99
CA GLY A 151 -26.39 11.32 -9.61
C GLY A 151 -25.71 11.41 -8.24
N TYR A 152 -25.02 12.52 -7.95
CA TYR A 152 -24.46 12.76 -6.61
C TYR A 152 -25.56 12.80 -5.54
N GLY A 153 -26.67 13.49 -5.80
CA GLY A 153 -27.84 13.52 -4.91
C GLY A 153 -28.46 12.14 -4.71
N LEU A 154 -28.68 11.38 -5.79
CA LEU A 154 -29.23 10.02 -5.76
C LEU A 154 -28.39 9.09 -4.87
N VAL A 155 -27.08 9.02 -5.14
CA VAL A 155 -26.18 8.13 -4.41
C VAL A 155 -26.01 8.55 -2.96
N ALA A 156 -25.96 9.85 -2.67
CA ALA A 156 -25.98 10.32 -1.29
C ALA A 156 -27.26 9.84 -0.57
N GLY A 157 -28.42 9.90 -1.23
CA GLY A 157 -29.67 9.33 -0.73
C GLY A 157 -29.59 7.83 -0.45
N HIS A 158 -29.06 7.03 -1.39
CA HIS A 158 -28.88 5.59 -1.19
C HIS A 158 -27.94 5.28 0.00
N CYS A 159 -26.87 6.05 0.17
CA CYS A 159 -25.96 5.89 1.31
C CYS A 159 -26.70 6.16 2.63
N VAL A 160 -27.47 7.25 2.73
CA VAL A 160 -28.23 7.56 3.94
C VAL A 160 -29.32 6.52 4.23
N GLU A 161 -30.05 6.06 3.22
CA GLU A 161 -31.03 4.96 3.37
C GLU A 161 -30.35 3.63 3.77
N GLY A 162 -29.10 3.45 3.35
CA GLY A 162 -28.19 2.40 3.76
C GLY A 162 -27.59 2.60 5.16
N GLY A 163 -27.97 3.65 5.89
CA GLY A 163 -27.56 3.89 7.28
C GLY A 163 -26.20 4.55 7.45
N PHE A 164 -25.63 5.19 6.43
CA PHE A 164 -24.42 6.00 6.61
C PHE A 164 -24.73 7.29 7.39
N ASP A 165 -23.81 7.76 8.23
CA ASP A 165 -23.93 8.99 9.03
C ASP A 165 -23.65 10.27 8.20
N GLY A 166 -23.53 10.11 6.88
CA GLY A 166 -23.21 11.16 5.94
C GLY A 166 -22.36 10.67 4.77
N VAL A 167 -21.85 11.62 3.99
CA VAL A 167 -21.04 11.35 2.80
C VAL A 167 -19.83 12.27 2.70
N GLU A 168 -18.80 11.81 1.99
CA GLU A 168 -17.65 12.62 1.58
C GLU A 168 -17.62 12.76 0.06
N LEU A 169 -17.54 13.99 -0.44
CA LEU A 169 -17.32 14.27 -1.86
C LEU A 169 -15.84 14.12 -2.19
N GLN A 170 -15.50 13.21 -3.09
CA GLN A 170 -14.15 13.10 -3.62
C GLN A 170 -13.89 14.20 -4.64
N CYS A 171 -13.04 15.16 -4.30
CA CYS A 171 -12.60 16.28 -5.15
C CYS A 171 -11.07 16.28 -5.29
N ALA A 172 -10.45 15.10 -5.20
CA ALA A 172 -9.01 14.90 -5.29
C ALA A 172 -8.64 13.72 -6.20
N HIS A 173 -7.36 13.60 -6.58
CA HIS A 173 -6.83 12.52 -7.41
C HIS A 173 -7.68 12.31 -8.68
N SER A 174 -8.28 11.14 -8.85
CA SER A 174 -9.24 10.83 -9.91
C SER A 174 -10.65 11.26 -9.53
N SER A 175 -11.08 12.42 -10.01
CA SER A 175 -12.42 12.98 -9.78
C SER A 175 -12.78 13.97 -10.90
N ILE A 176 -14.03 13.90 -11.36
CA ILE A 176 -14.56 14.85 -12.32
C ILE A 176 -14.70 16.24 -11.70
N VAL A 177 -15.01 16.33 -10.41
CA VAL A 177 -15.14 17.62 -9.72
C VAL A 177 -13.77 18.30 -9.68
N ARG A 178 -12.72 17.55 -9.35
CA ARG A 178 -11.34 18.02 -9.43
C ARG A 178 -10.99 18.48 -10.86
N ALA A 179 -11.41 17.74 -11.88
CA ALA A 179 -11.20 18.13 -13.26
C ALA A 179 -11.90 19.45 -13.65
N PHE A 180 -13.06 19.77 -13.06
CA PHE A 180 -13.72 21.07 -13.25
C PHE A 180 -12.99 22.21 -12.50
N LEU A 181 -12.43 21.94 -11.32
CA LEU A 181 -11.68 22.94 -10.55
C LEU A 181 -10.36 23.34 -11.24
N SER A 182 -9.69 22.37 -11.87
CA SER A 182 -8.37 22.55 -12.48
C SER A 182 -8.41 23.33 -13.81
N PRO A 183 -7.60 24.40 -13.96
CA PRO A 183 -7.43 25.08 -15.24
C PRO A 183 -6.82 24.18 -16.33
N ALA A 184 -5.98 23.20 -15.95
CA ALA A 184 -5.32 22.29 -16.90
C ALA A 184 -6.33 21.40 -17.65
N THR A 185 -7.40 20.98 -16.99
CA THR A 185 -8.41 20.08 -17.55
C THR A 185 -9.74 20.74 -17.90
N ASN A 186 -10.07 21.90 -17.33
CA ASN A 186 -11.30 22.64 -17.64
C ASN A 186 -11.04 23.82 -18.58
N ARG A 187 -11.24 23.58 -19.88
CA ARG A 187 -11.09 24.56 -20.96
C ARG A 187 -12.42 25.11 -21.46
N ARG A 188 -13.49 25.01 -20.66
CA ARG A 188 -14.83 25.45 -21.06
C ARG A 188 -14.90 26.97 -21.15
N GLY A 189 -15.63 27.47 -22.15
CA GLY A 189 -15.98 28.89 -22.31
C GLY A 189 -17.36 29.27 -21.76
N ASP A 190 -18.08 28.31 -21.13
CA ASP A 190 -19.40 28.55 -20.55
C ASP A 190 -19.33 28.88 -19.05
N ARG A 191 -20.49 28.90 -18.38
CA ARG A 191 -20.59 29.24 -16.95
C ARG A 191 -19.90 28.26 -15.99
N TYR A 192 -19.36 27.14 -16.49
CA TYR A 192 -18.63 26.15 -15.70
C TYR A 192 -17.12 26.16 -15.95
N GLY A 193 -16.59 27.08 -16.77
CA GLY A 193 -15.15 27.25 -16.98
C GLY A 193 -14.69 28.71 -17.05
N GLY A 194 -13.41 28.90 -17.34
CA GLY A 194 -12.76 30.22 -17.31
C GLY A 194 -12.43 30.64 -15.88
N SER A 195 -13.23 31.53 -15.27
CA SER A 195 -12.92 32.12 -13.97
C SER A 195 -12.94 31.10 -12.81
N PRO A 196 -12.21 31.34 -11.70
CA PRO A 196 -12.27 30.48 -10.51
C PRO A 196 -13.70 30.26 -9.98
N ALA A 197 -14.55 31.30 -10.01
CA ALA A 197 -15.94 31.21 -9.59
C ALA A 197 -16.76 30.25 -10.48
N ASN A 198 -16.52 30.26 -11.79
CA ASN A 198 -17.18 29.34 -12.72
C ASN A 198 -16.67 27.90 -12.57
N ARG A 199 -15.36 27.70 -12.39
CA ARG A 199 -14.78 26.37 -12.17
C ARG A 199 -15.28 25.72 -10.87
N THR A 200 -15.52 26.52 -9.84
CA THR A 200 -16.07 26.07 -8.55
C THR A 200 -17.58 25.77 -8.60
N ARG A 201 -18.29 26.24 -9.64
CA ARG A 201 -19.75 26.17 -9.73
C ARG A 201 -20.29 24.74 -9.62
N LEU A 202 -19.67 23.79 -10.30
CA LEU A 202 -20.12 22.39 -10.26
C LEU A 202 -20.10 21.84 -8.82
N LEU A 203 -19.00 22.07 -8.09
CA LEU A 203 -18.88 21.64 -6.70
C LEU A 203 -19.96 22.29 -5.83
N SER A 204 -20.20 23.58 -5.97
CA SER A 204 -21.25 24.29 -5.21
C SER A 204 -22.67 23.78 -5.49
N GLU A 205 -22.96 23.44 -6.75
CA GLU A 205 -24.23 22.85 -7.17
C GLU A 205 -24.39 21.43 -6.60
N ILE A 206 -23.35 20.58 -6.68
CA ILE A 206 -23.32 19.24 -6.07
C ILE A 206 -23.53 19.31 -4.55
N ILE A 207 -22.80 20.19 -3.84
CA ILE A 207 -22.95 20.36 -2.39
C ILE A 207 -24.39 20.75 -2.03
N SER A 208 -24.99 21.64 -2.81
CA SER A 208 -26.36 22.08 -2.57
C SER A 208 -27.35 20.95 -2.78
N GLU A 209 -27.19 20.16 -3.83
CA GLU A 209 -28.06 19.01 -4.11
C GLU A 209 -27.91 17.89 -3.08
N VAL A 210 -26.67 17.52 -2.76
CA VAL A 210 -26.38 16.51 -1.73
C VAL A 210 -26.94 16.94 -0.37
N ARG A 211 -26.70 18.19 0.04
CA ARG A 211 -27.25 18.73 1.30
C ARG A 211 -28.78 18.74 1.30
N ARG A 212 -29.42 19.08 0.17
CA ARG A 212 -30.89 19.02 0.02
C ARG A 212 -31.41 17.59 0.19
N ARG A 213 -30.67 16.59 -0.30
CA ARG A 213 -31.04 15.17 -0.22
C ARG A 213 -30.86 14.59 1.18
N ILE A 214 -29.75 14.86 1.84
CA ILE A 214 -29.39 14.22 3.12
C ILE A 214 -29.87 15.02 4.36
N GLY A 215 -30.27 16.27 4.19
CA GLY A 215 -30.69 17.15 5.29
C GLY A 215 -29.52 17.71 6.11
N PRO A 216 -29.80 18.53 7.15
CA PRO A 216 -28.77 19.20 7.94
C PRO A 216 -28.11 18.31 9.01
N ASP A 217 -28.74 17.19 9.36
CA ASP A 217 -28.35 16.37 10.52
C ASP A 217 -27.32 15.27 10.22
N LEU A 218 -26.88 15.17 8.96
CA LEU A 218 -25.86 14.21 8.50
C LEU A 218 -24.60 14.93 8.03
N VAL A 219 -23.45 14.27 8.13
CA VAL A 219 -22.17 14.88 7.79
C VAL A 219 -22.01 15.01 6.27
N LEU A 220 -21.53 16.16 5.79
CA LEU A 220 -21.06 16.36 4.42
C LEU A 220 -19.60 16.83 4.43
N GLY A 221 -18.69 15.94 4.02
CA GLY A 221 -17.28 16.25 3.85
C GLY A 221 -16.90 16.55 2.41
N VAL A 222 -15.78 17.25 2.21
CA VAL A 222 -15.14 17.41 0.89
C VAL A 222 -13.67 17.05 1.00
N ARG A 223 -13.19 16.06 0.22
CA ARG A 223 -11.77 15.76 0.10
C ARG A 223 -11.18 16.51 -1.09
N LEU A 224 -10.39 17.54 -0.84
CA LEU A 224 -9.91 18.50 -1.83
C LEU A 224 -8.46 18.21 -2.25
N CYS A 225 -8.19 18.22 -3.56
CA CYS A 225 -6.82 18.33 -4.05
C CYS A 225 -6.30 19.73 -3.76
N CYS A 226 -5.28 19.82 -2.92
CA CYS A 226 -4.69 21.08 -2.50
C CYS A 226 -3.59 21.56 -3.44
N ASP A 227 -2.97 20.68 -4.20
CA ASP A 227 -2.00 21.02 -5.23
C ASP A 227 -1.90 19.83 -6.18
N GLU A 228 -2.11 20.04 -7.47
CA GLU A 228 -2.02 18.97 -8.47
C GLU A 228 -0.58 18.62 -8.83
N LEU A 229 0.39 19.51 -8.59
CA LEU A 229 1.79 19.36 -8.99
C LEU A 229 1.96 19.14 -10.51
N VAL A 230 1.11 19.79 -11.30
CA VAL A 230 1.19 19.82 -12.76
C VAL A 230 1.19 21.25 -13.26
N ASP A 231 1.86 21.49 -14.38
CA ASP A 231 1.87 22.80 -15.01
C ASP A 231 0.45 23.24 -15.41
N GLY A 232 0.09 24.48 -15.06
CA GLY A 232 -1.26 25.02 -15.22
C GLY A 232 -2.36 24.33 -14.41
N GLY A 233 -2.00 23.47 -13.45
CA GLY A 233 -2.94 22.79 -12.56
C GLY A 233 -3.47 23.66 -11.42
N THR A 234 -4.24 23.03 -10.54
CA THR A 234 -4.72 23.61 -9.28
C THR A 234 -3.53 23.84 -8.34
N THR A 235 -3.39 25.06 -7.85
CA THR A 235 -2.38 25.45 -6.86
C THR A 235 -2.92 25.42 -5.42
N LEU A 236 -2.04 25.56 -4.44
CA LEU A 236 -2.44 25.69 -3.02
C LEU A 236 -3.31 26.93 -2.78
N GLU A 237 -3.01 28.04 -3.45
CA GLU A 237 -3.79 29.26 -3.40
C GLU A 237 -5.21 29.06 -3.95
N ASP A 238 -5.34 28.35 -5.08
CA ASP A 238 -6.65 27.99 -5.64
C ASP A 238 -7.44 27.12 -4.67
N ALA A 239 -6.80 26.13 -4.06
CA ALA A 239 -7.44 25.23 -3.10
C ALA A 239 -7.91 25.97 -1.83
N ILE A 240 -7.13 26.93 -1.32
CA ILE A 240 -7.54 27.81 -0.22
C ILE A 240 -8.77 28.65 -0.62
N ALA A 241 -8.78 29.19 -1.85
CA ALA A 241 -9.93 29.96 -2.35
C ALA A 241 -11.19 29.08 -2.43
N VAL A 242 -11.06 27.84 -2.92
CA VAL A 242 -12.16 26.87 -2.92
C VAL A 242 -12.61 26.55 -1.50
N ALA A 243 -11.70 26.28 -0.56
CA ALA A 243 -12.04 25.97 0.83
C ALA A 243 -12.85 27.10 1.50
N ARG A 244 -12.53 28.38 1.23
CA ARG A 244 -13.32 29.52 1.69
C ARG A 244 -14.73 29.56 1.10
N VAL A 245 -14.90 29.16 -0.16
CA VAL A 245 -16.23 29.01 -0.77
C VAL A 245 -17.02 27.89 -0.10
N LEU A 246 -16.36 26.77 0.25
CA LEU A 246 -16.98 25.67 0.99
C LEU A 246 -17.46 26.12 2.37
N GLU A 247 -16.62 26.84 3.12
CA GLU A 247 -16.96 27.41 4.42
C GLU A 247 -18.13 28.39 4.33
N ALA A 248 -18.03 29.37 3.42
CA ALA A 248 -19.06 30.39 3.23
C ALA A 248 -20.43 29.80 2.82
N SER A 249 -20.45 28.58 2.27
CA SER A 249 -21.70 27.88 1.95
C SER A 249 -22.52 27.49 3.19
N GLY A 250 -21.86 27.29 4.34
CA GLY A 250 -22.47 26.76 5.56
C GLY A 250 -23.03 25.33 5.45
N LYS A 251 -22.69 24.60 4.37
CA LYS A 251 -23.24 23.27 4.05
C LYS A 251 -22.24 22.13 4.23
N VAL A 252 -20.96 22.42 4.39
CA VAL A 252 -19.86 21.44 4.51
C VAL A 252 -19.38 21.41 5.94
N ASP A 253 -19.14 20.21 6.47
CA ASP A 253 -18.81 19.99 7.88
C ASP A 253 -17.30 19.80 8.11
N TYR A 254 -16.54 19.45 7.07
CA TYR A 254 -15.08 19.34 7.11
C TYR A 254 -14.45 19.34 5.71
N VAL A 255 -13.14 19.62 5.66
CA VAL A 255 -12.32 19.47 4.45
C VAL A 255 -11.18 18.48 4.69
N GLY A 256 -11.07 17.46 3.83
CA GLY A 256 -9.92 16.56 3.79
C GLY A 256 -8.86 17.09 2.83
N ALA A 257 -7.62 17.26 3.31
CA ALA A 257 -6.52 17.74 2.49
C ALA A 257 -5.83 16.58 1.76
N SER A 258 -5.62 16.72 0.45
CA SER A 258 -4.83 15.80 -0.35
C SER A 258 -3.89 16.53 -1.29
N ILE A 259 -2.86 15.85 -1.79
CA ILE A 259 -1.89 16.42 -2.73
C ILE A 259 -1.64 15.44 -3.88
N GLY A 260 -1.37 16.02 -5.05
CA GLY A 260 -1.06 15.31 -6.27
C GLY A 260 -2.29 14.89 -7.05
N VAL A 261 -2.02 14.51 -8.29
CA VAL A 261 -2.97 13.88 -9.21
C VAL A 261 -2.42 12.52 -9.63
N SER A 262 -3.32 11.55 -9.87
CA SER A 262 -3.02 10.15 -10.16
C SER A 262 -2.08 9.90 -11.36
N THR A 263 -1.73 10.94 -12.12
CA THR A 263 -0.90 10.91 -13.32
C THR A 263 0.53 11.35 -13.13
N ALA A 264 0.72 12.53 -12.54
CA ALA A 264 2.00 13.21 -12.46
C ALA A 264 2.64 13.05 -11.08
N ALA A 265 1.84 12.69 -10.08
CA ALA A 265 2.34 12.38 -8.75
C ALA A 265 1.74 11.08 -8.20
N PRO A 266 1.67 9.98 -8.98
CA PRO A 266 1.10 8.71 -8.48
C PRO A 266 1.86 8.20 -7.26
N HIS A 267 3.16 8.50 -7.17
CA HIS A 267 3.98 8.19 -6.01
C HIS A 267 3.55 8.92 -4.72
N LEU A 268 2.72 9.97 -4.80
CA LEU A 268 2.13 10.67 -3.64
C LEU A 268 0.75 10.11 -3.25
N ASP A 269 -0.02 9.52 -4.16
CA ASP A 269 -1.31 8.86 -3.83
C ASP A 269 -1.10 7.70 -2.85
N GLY A 270 -0.04 6.92 -3.11
CA GLY A 270 0.40 5.82 -2.29
C GLY A 270 1.86 5.96 -1.93
N ALA A 271 2.24 7.01 -1.20
CA ALA A 271 3.62 7.26 -0.77
C ALA A 271 4.37 5.98 -0.33
N SER A 272 5.39 5.59 -1.10
CA SER A 272 6.25 4.41 -0.85
C SER A 272 7.18 4.65 0.36
N MET A 273 8.08 3.71 0.63
CA MET A 273 9.11 3.87 1.67
C MET A 273 10.09 5.02 1.38
N HIS A 274 10.27 5.38 0.09
CA HIS A 274 11.19 6.43 -0.35
C HIS A 274 10.64 7.84 -0.18
N ILE A 275 9.34 7.98 0.06
CA ILE A 275 8.74 9.26 0.44
C ILE A 275 8.94 9.46 1.95
N PRO A 276 9.05 10.68 2.49
CA PRO A 276 9.10 10.92 3.95
C PRO A 276 7.71 10.85 4.62
N PRO A 277 7.60 10.42 5.89
CA PRO A 277 6.36 10.63 6.65
C PRO A 277 6.08 12.13 6.79
N GLY A 278 4.80 12.52 6.81
CA GLY A 278 4.36 13.91 6.89
C GLY A 278 4.43 14.71 5.59
N TYR A 279 4.77 14.09 4.44
CA TYR A 279 5.01 14.79 3.17
C TYR A 279 3.88 15.73 2.71
N ALA A 280 2.63 15.44 3.08
CA ALA A 280 1.45 16.22 2.72
C ALA A 280 0.90 17.10 3.86
N LEU A 281 1.56 17.16 5.02
CA LEU A 281 1.03 17.93 6.16
C LEU A 281 1.02 19.43 5.92
N PHE A 282 1.88 19.93 5.03
CA PHE A 282 1.94 21.36 4.73
C PHE A 282 0.64 21.86 4.09
N VAL A 283 -0.01 21.07 3.21
CA VAL A 283 -1.28 21.47 2.60
C VAL A 283 -2.43 21.47 3.61
N ALA A 284 -2.47 20.49 4.52
CA ALA A 284 -3.46 20.45 5.60
C ALA A 284 -3.30 21.67 6.53
N ASN A 285 -2.06 22.01 6.90
CA ASN A 285 -1.75 23.16 7.74
C ASN A 285 -2.16 24.47 7.07
N ALA A 286 -1.92 24.61 5.76
CA ALA A 286 -2.31 25.80 5.01
C ALA A 286 -3.83 25.98 4.98
N LEU A 287 -4.60 24.92 4.72
CA LEU A 287 -6.06 24.97 4.78
C LEU A 287 -6.56 25.32 6.19
N ARG A 288 -6.05 24.65 7.22
CA ARG A 288 -6.47 24.86 8.62
C ARG A 288 -6.22 26.29 9.11
N ARG A 289 -5.22 26.99 8.56
CA ARG A 289 -4.98 28.41 8.86
C ARG A 289 -5.92 29.36 8.12
N ALA A 290 -6.56 28.90 7.04
CA ALA A 290 -7.32 29.73 6.14
C ALA A 290 -8.84 29.65 6.33
N VAL A 291 -9.34 28.61 7.00
CA VAL A 291 -10.76 28.36 7.30
C VAL A 291 -10.91 27.78 8.71
N ASP A 292 -12.09 27.96 9.31
CA ASP A 292 -12.51 27.41 10.60
C ASP A 292 -13.13 26.00 10.48
N LEU A 293 -13.42 25.55 9.25
CA LEU A 293 -13.84 24.17 9.00
C LEU A 293 -12.77 23.18 9.51
N PRO A 294 -13.16 22.11 10.21
CA PRO A 294 -12.25 21.02 10.58
C PRO A 294 -11.46 20.49 9.38
N VAL A 295 -10.14 20.37 9.53
CA VAL A 295 -9.26 19.83 8.48
C VAL A 295 -8.75 18.43 8.83
N ILE A 296 -8.99 17.48 7.93
CA ILE A 296 -8.40 16.14 7.99
C ILE A 296 -7.06 16.15 7.23
N GLY A 297 -5.96 15.84 7.92
CA GLY A 297 -4.64 15.73 7.32
C GLY A 297 -4.25 14.28 7.04
N ALA A 298 -3.69 14.03 5.85
CA ALA A 298 -3.03 12.77 5.51
C ALA A 298 -1.52 13.01 5.30
N GLY A 299 -0.70 11.98 5.48
CA GLY A 299 0.75 12.14 5.32
C GLY A 299 1.55 10.90 5.62
N ARG A 300 1.00 9.71 5.36
CA ARG A 300 1.64 8.43 5.71
C ARG A 300 1.89 8.31 7.23
N PHE A 301 0.84 8.54 8.02
CA PHE A 301 0.84 8.20 9.44
C PHE A 301 0.83 6.68 9.61
N LYS A 302 1.81 6.16 10.37
CA LYS A 302 1.99 4.70 10.54
C LYS A 302 2.10 4.27 11.99
N ASP A 303 2.37 5.21 12.89
CA ASP A 303 2.40 4.98 14.33
C ASP A 303 1.68 6.12 15.08
N PRO A 304 1.22 5.87 16.33
CA PRO A 304 0.47 6.87 17.10
C PRO A 304 1.28 8.10 17.49
N VAL A 305 2.61 8.01 17.56
CA VAL A 305 3.48 9.14 17.94
C VAL A 305 3.47 10.19 16.83
N GLN A 306 3.61 9.76 15.58
CA GLN A 306 3.51 10.65 14.41
C GLN A 306 2.15 11.33 14.33
N ALA A 307 1.09 10.56 14.57
CA ALA A 307 -0.28 11.03 14.50
C ALA A 307 -0.60 12.05 15.61
N ASP A 308 -0.22 11.80 16.87
CA ASP A 308 -0.43 12.74 17.98
C ASP A 308 0.37 14.03 17.80
N ARG A 309 1.62 13.92 17.33
CA ARG A 309 2.47 15.09 17.04
C ARG A 309 1.84 16.00 15.99
N ALA A 310 1.31 15.46 14.89
CA ALA A 310 0.69 16.29 13.85
C ALA A 310 -0.52 17.10 14.36
N LEU A 311 -1.26 16.55 15.32
CA LEU A 311 -2.36 17.25 16.01
C LEU A 311 -1.82 18.28 17.02
N ALA A 312 -0.79 17.93 17.79
CA ALA A 312 -0.17 18.81 18.78
C ALA A 312 0.46 20.05 18.13
N ASP A 313 1.10 19.88 16.98
CA ASP A 313 1.74 20.95 16.20
C ASP A 313 0.71 21.79 15.41
N GLY A 314 -0.58 21.43 15.47
CA GLY A 314 -1.66 22.19 14.85
C GLY A 314 -1.72 22.11 13.33
N HIS A 315 -1.14 21.06 12.72
CA HIS A 315 -1.16 20.87 11.26
C HIS A 315 -2.53 20.43 10.72
N CYS A 316 -3.34 19.79 11.54
CA CYS A 316 -4.68 19.31 11.18
C CYS A 316 -5.51 19.14 12.46
N ASP A 317 -6.84 19.02 12.32
CA ASP A 317 -7.73 18.76 13.45
C ASP A 317 -8.03 17.27 13.61
N LEU A 318 -7.95 16.50 12.52
CA LEU A 318 -8.01 15.05 12.50
C LEU A 318 -6.92 14.46 11.60
N VAL A 319 -6.52 13.22 11.87
CA VAL A 319 -5.47 12.51 11.13
C VAL A 319 -6.06 11.32 10.38
N ASP A 320 -5.84 11.27 9.07
CA ASP A 320 -6.19 10.13 8.23
C ASP A 320 -5.10 9.06 8.27
N VAL A 321 -5.39 7.97 9.00
CA VAL A 321 -4.48 6.84 9.23
C VAL A 321 -4.98 5.62 8.45
N VAL A 322 -4.93 5.65 7.12
CA VAL A 322 -5.38 4.53 6.28
C VAL A 322 -4.47 3.31 6.45
N ARG A 323 -3.26 3.32 5.86
CA ARG A 323 -2.41 2.13 5.77
C ARG A 323 -1.91 1.64 7.14
N GLY A 324 -1.81 2.53 8.13
CA GLY A 324 -1.58 2.17 9.52
C GLY A 324 -2.68 1.26 10.07
N GLN A 325 -3.95 1.60 9.85
CA GLN A 325 -5.10 0.79 10.26
C GLN A 325 -5.37 -0.42 9.36
N ILE A 326 -4.88 -0.42 8.11
CA ILE A 326 -4.83 -1.64 7.28
C ILE A 326 -3.89 -2.66 7.94
N ALA A 327 -2.67 -2.24 8.27
CA ALA A 327 -1.68 -3.09 8.92
C ALA A 327 -2.14 -3.54 10.31
N ASP A 328 -2.73 -2.63 11.10
CA ASP A 328 -3.20 -2.93 12.45
C ASP A 328 -4.62 -2.39 12.69
N PRO A 329 -5.67 -3.23 12.63
CA PRO A 329 -7.03 -2.77 12.95
C PRO A 329 -7.13 -2.24 14.39
N ASP A 330 -6.27 -2.71 15.32
CA ASP A 330 -6.29 -2.31 16.73
C ASP A 330 -5.42 -1.08 17.03
N PHE A 331 -5.03 -0.32 16.00
CA PHE A 331 -4.14 0.85 16.11
C PHE A 331 -4.54 1.81 17.24
N ALA A 332 -5.81 2.22 17.27
CA ALA A 332 -6.30 3.19 18.24
C ALA A 332 -6.43 2.58 19.64
N ALA A 333 -6.90 1.33 19.76
CA ALA A 333 -7.02 0.63 21.04
C ALA A 333 -5.64 0.46 21.72
N LYS A 334 -4.62 0.03 20.95
CA LYS A 334 -3.25 -0.13 21.46
C LYS A 334 -2.61 1.21 21.84
N ALA A 335 -2.85 2.25 21.05
CA ALA A 335 -2.41 3.61 21.39
C ALA A 335 -3.06 4.11 22.69
N ARG A 336 -4.39 3.90 22.85
CA ARG A 336 -5.13 4.29 24.06
C ARG A 336 -4.66 3.55 25.30
N ALA A 337 -4.29 2.27 25.15
CA ALA A 337 -3.71 1.45 26.20
C ALA A 337 -2.27 1.86 26.59
N GLY A 338 -1.69 2.86 25.92
CA GLY A 338 -0.32 3.32 26.19
C GLY A 338 0.77 2.39 25.67
N ALA A 339 0.44 1.47 24.76
CA ALA A 339 1.34 0.45 24.22
C ALA A 339 1.62 0.65 22.71
N PRO A 340 2.18 1.81 22.29
CA PRO A 340 2.45 2.08 20.87
C PRO A 340 3.45 1.09 20.25
N GLU A 341 4.33 0.47 21.04
CA GLU A 341 5.25 -0.58 20.59
C GLU A 341 4.55 -1.88 20.19
N ALA A 342 3.30 -2.09 20.63
CA ALA A 342 2.47 -3.23 20.22
C ALA A 342 1.72 -2.97 18.90
N VAL A 343 1.75 -1.73 18.38
CA VAL A 343 1.15 -1.41 17.09
C VAL A 343 1.96 -2.06 15.97
N ARG A 344 1.27 -2.79 15.09
CA ARG A 344 1.86 -3.36 13.88
C ARG A 344 2.01 -2.25 12.83
N VAL A 345 3.18 -1.64 12.83
CA VAL A 345 3.50 -0.50 11.97
C VAL A 345 3.52 -0.92 10.50
N CYS A 346 2.85 -0.14 9.64
CA CYS A 346 2.86 -0.33 8.20
C CYS A 346 4.27 -0.15 7.60
N LEU A 347 4.62 -0.98 6.61
CA LEU A 347 5.89 -0.90 5.88
C LEU A 347 5.96 0.19 4.82
N SER A 348 4.82 0.73 4.38
CA SER A 348 4.75 1.53 3.14
C SER A 348 5.26 0.80 1.88
N CYS A 349 5.14 -0.53 1.86
CA CYS A 349 5.62 -1.36 0.74
C CYS A 349 4.73 -1.32 -0.51
N ASN A 350 3.46 -0.93 -0.36
CA ASN A 350 2.45 -0.89 -1.42
C ASN A 350 2.14 -2.21 -2.14
N GLN A 351 2.83 -3.31 -1.85
CA GLN A 351 2.70 -4.58 -2.57
C GLN A 351 1.27 -5.13 -2.54
N ASP A 352 0.77 -5.40 -1.33
CA ASP A 352 -0.51 -6.05 -1.15
C ASP A 352 -1.70 -5.09 -1.00
N CYS A 353 -1.43 -3.83 -0.65
CA CYS A 353 -2.50 -2.83 -0.62
C CYS A 353 -2.72 -2.26 -2.02
N VAL A 354 -1.92 -1.25 -2.38
CA VAL A 354 -2.02 -0.52 -3.65
C VAL A 354 -1.82 -1.43 -4.86
N GLY A 355 -0.77 -2.24 -4.88
CA GLY A 355 -0.39 -3.05 -6.05
C GLY A 355 -1.45 -4.06 -6.45
N ARG A 356 -2.08 -4.72 -5.46
CA ARG A 356 -3.21 -5.63 -5.72
C ARG A 356 -4.43 -4.90 -6.26
N VAL A 357 -4.82 -3.78 -5.64
CA VAL A 357 -6.00 -3.00 -6.05
C VAL A 357 -5.82 -2.45 -7.45
N ARG A 358 -4.63 -1.94 -7.80
CA ARG A 358 -4.30 -1.49 -9.17
C ARG A 358 -4.33 -2.63 -10.19
N ALA A 359 -3.97 -3.84 -9.78
CA ALA A 359 -4.15 -5.06 -10.58
C ALA A 359 -5.60 -5.61 -10.53
N ASN A 360 -6.56 -4.83 -10.04
CA ASN A 360 -7.97 -5.19 -9.92
C ASN A 360 -8.18 -6.50 -9.11
N ARG A 361 -7.34 -6.69 -8.09
CA ARG A 361 -7.43 -7.75 -7.09
C ARG A 361 -7.90 -7.17 -5.75
N ARG A 362 -8.42 -8.06 -4.90
CA ARG A 362 -8.81 -7.74 -3.52
C ARG A 362 -7.60 -7.25 -2.72
N LEU A 363 -7.78 -6.14 -2.01
CA LEU A 363 -6.83 -5.55 -1.06
C LEU A 363 -6.31 -6.59 -0.06
N GLY A 364 -5.04 -6.47 0.30
CA GLY A 364 -4.37 -7.25 1.33
C GLY A 364 -3.33 -6.43 2.08
N CYS A 365 -2.49 -7.10 2.86
CA CYS A 365 -1.34 -6.48 3.52
C CYS A 365 -0.23 -7.50 3.78
N VAL A 366 1.02 -7.12 3.47
CA VAL A 366 2.22 -7.92 3.78
C VAL A 366 2.36 -8.17 5.29
N GLU A 367 2.05 -7.16 6.11
CA GLU A 367 2.14 -7.22 7.57
C GLU A 367 1.01 -8.03 8.21
N ASN A 368 -0.18 -7.96 7.60
CA ASN A 368 -1.39 -8.48 8.19
C ASN A 368 -2.13 -9.40 7.21
N PRO A 369 -1.86 -10.72 7.25
CA PRO A 369 -2.48 -11.69 6.34
C PRO A 369 -3.99 -11.88 6.60
N ARG A 370 -4.54 -11.28 7.67
CA ARG A 370 -5.99 -11.25 7.95
C ARG A 370 -6.73 -10.13 7.21
N VAL A 371 -6.04 -9.17 6.57
CA VAL A 371 -6.70 -8.09 5.83
C VAL A 371 -7.60 -8.66 4.75
N GLY A 372 -8.86 -8.21 4.77
CA GLY A 372 -9.90 -8.69 3.89
C GLY A 372 -10.43 -10.07 4.26
N ARG A 373 -10.00 -10.68 5.36
CA ARG A 373 -10.44 -11.99 5.85
C ARG A 373 -11.01 -11.91 7.27
N GLU A 374 -11.39 -10.72 7.71
CA GLU A 374 -11.93 -10.45 9.05
C GLU A 374 -13.26 -11.17 9.30
N PHE A 375 -14.00 -11.51 8.24
CA PHE A 375 -15.25 -12.29 8.31
C PHE A 375 -15.02 -13.77 8.63
N LEU A 376 -13.78 -14.27 8.46
CA LEU A 376 -13.45 -15.61 8.91
C LEU A 376 -13.37 -15.60 10.44
N PRO A 377 -13.94 -16.61 11.12
CA PRO A 377 -13.91 -16.66 12.57
C PRO A 377 -12.48 -16.49 13.09
N ALA A 378 -12.33 -15.78 14.21
CA ALA A 378 -11.12 -15.90 15.00
C ALA A 378 -10.93 -17.38 15.31
N LEU A 379 -9.70 -17.89 15.20
CA LEU A 379 -9.42 -19.28 15.53
C LEU A 379 -9.77 -19.46 17.01
N SER A 380 -10.96 -19.99 17.30
CA SER A 380 -11.45 -20.18 18.64
C SER A 380 -10.83 -21.45 19.21
N SER A 381 -9.96 -21.25 20.19
CA SER A 381 -9.69 -22.12 21.35
C SER A 381 -9.46 -23.63 21.15
N ARG A 382 -8.28 -24.06 21.63
CA ARG A 382 -8.07 -25.30 22.41
C ARG A 382 -8.23 -26.62 21.64
N ARG A 383 -7.47 -26.79 20.56
CA ARG A 383 -6.89 -28.14 20.34
C ARG A 383 -5.81 -28.37 21.40
N ALA A 384 -5.55 -29.63 21.77
CA ALA A 384 -4.38 -29.95 22.57
C ALA A 384 -3.15 -29.39 21.84
N GLY A 385 -2.43 -28.47 22.47
CA GLY A 385 -1.32 -27.76 21.84
C GLY A 385 -0.20 -28.74 21.50
N ARG A 386 0.04 -28.95 20.21
CA ARG A 386 1.18 -29.75 19.72
C ARG A 386 2.51 -29.03 19.93
N ASP A 387 3.59 -29.79 20.05
CA ASP A 387 4.95 -29.28 20.02
C ASP A 387 5.44 -29.02 18.59
N VAL A 388 5.68 -27.75 18.27
CA VAL A 388 6.02 -27.28 16.93
C VAL A 388 7.41 -26.67 16.94
N LEU A 389 8.32 -27.25 16.15
CA LEU A 389 9.62 -26.69 15.84
C LEU A 389 9.60 -26.02 14.46
N VAL A 390 9.94 -24.73 14.41
CA VAL A 390 10.10 -23.98 13.15
C VAL A 390 11.58 -23.79 12.86
N ALA A 391 12.03 -24.29 11.71
CA ALA A 391 13.41 -24.16 11.25
C ALA A 391 13.55 -22.95 10.30
N GLY A 392 14.05 -21.84 10.83
CA GLY A 392 14.27 -20.57 10.13
C GLY A 392 13.38 -19.45 10.68
N ALA A 393 13.99 -18.33 11.05
CA ALA A 393 13.34 -17.12 11.55
C ALA A 393 13.23 -16.03 10.46
N GLY A 394 13.05 -16.43 9.19
CA GLY A 394 12.58 -15.56 8.12
C GLY A 394 11.08 -15.21 8.25
N PRO A 395 10.53 -14.35 7.37
CA PRO A 395 9.15 -13.88 7.48
C PRO A 395 8.10 -15.01 7.47
N ALA A 396 8.35 -16.09 6.70
CA ALA A 396 7.49 -17.28 6.68
C ALA A 396 7.50 -18.04 8.00
N GLY A 397 8.70 -18.29 8.55
CA GLY A 397 8.86 -19.03 9.80
C GLY A 397 8.31 -18.26 10.99
N LEU A 398 8.61 -16.97 11.09
CA LEU A 398 8.05 -16.09 12.11
C LEU A 398 6.52 -16.02 12.02
N GLN A 399 5.94 -15.84 10.83
CA GLN A 399 4.48 -15.83 10.70
C GLN A 399 3.85 -17.17 11.06
N THR A 400 4.48 -18.28 10.69
CA THR A 400 4.02 -19.62 11.08
C THR A 400 4.01 -19.76 12.59
N ALA A 401 5.08 -19.32 13.26
CA ALA A 401 5.19 -19.37 14.71
C ALA A 401 4.10 -18.52 15.40
N LEU A 402 3.82 -17.33 14.87
CA LEU A 402 2.74 -16.47 15.35
C LEU A 402 1.37 -17.13 15.24
N ALA A 403 1.04 -17.66 14.06
CA ALA A 403 -0.24 -18.29 13.81
C ALA A 403 -0.42 -19.56 14.66
N ALA A 404 0.61 -20.40 14.75
CA ALA A 404 0.59 -21.60 15.59
C ALA A 404 0.47 -21.27 17.09
N ALA A 405 1.20 -20.26 17.58
CA ALA A 405 1.09 -19.85 18.98
C ALA A 405 -0.29 -19.26 19.30
N ARG A 406 -0.89 -18.49 18.37
CA ARG A 406 -2.28 -18.00 18.51
C ARG A 406 -3.31 -19.14 18.55
N ALA A 407 -3.04 -20.25 17.86
CA ALA A 407 -3.86 -21.46 17.90
C ALA A 407 -3.64 -22.31 19.17
N GLY A 408 -2.65 -21.97 20.01
CA GLY A 408 -2.39 -22.61 21.30
C GLY A 408 -1.27 -23.67 21.29
N HIS A 409 -0.48 -23.76 20.22
CA HIS A 409 0.65 -24.69 20.15
C HIS A 409 1.86 -24.22 20.97
N ARG A 410 2.68 -25.16 21.42
CA ARG A 410 4.01 -24.86 21.99
C ARG A 410 4.99 -24.70 20.84
N VAL A 411 5.49 -23.49 20.61
CA VAL A 411 6.33 -23.18 19.45
C VAL A 411 7.75 -22.84 19.85
N ARG A 412 8.71 -23.47 19.18
CA ARG A 412 10.15 -23.14 19.23
C ARG A 412 10.62 -22.74 17.84
N VAL A 413 11.38 -21.66 17.72
CA VAL A 413 11.94 -21.20 16.43
C VAL A 413 13.46 -21.25 16.51
N TYR A 414 14.10 -22.00 15.62
CA TYR A 414 15.56 -22.09 15.52
C TYR A 414 16.06 -21.38 14.27
N GLU A 415 17.03 -20.50 14.44
CA GLU A 415 17.65 -19.70 13.39
C GLU A 415 19.15 -20.02 13.34
N ALA A 416 19.66 -20.29 12.13
CA ALA A 416 21.07 -20.58 11.93
C ALA A 416 21.94 -19.33 12.12
N GLU A 417 21.42 -18.17 11.72
CA GLU A 417 22.09 -16.88 11.81
C GLU A 417 21.98 -16.26 13.22
N ARG A 418 22.71 -15.15 13.44
CA ARG A 418 22.72 -14.40 14.70
C ARG A 418 21.51 -13.49 14.92
N ALA A 419 20.65 -13.35 13.91
CA ALA A 419 19.47 -12.50 13.94
C ALA A 419 18.35 -13.09 13.07
N ALA A 420 17.11 -12.80 13.45
CA ALA A 420 15.94 -13.15 12.65
C ALA A 420 15.77 -12.20 11.46
N GLY A 421 15.00 -12.63 10.47
CA GLY A 421 14.55 -11.82 9.34
C GLY A 421 14.96 -12.34 7.97
N GLY A 422 15.99 -13.18 7.90
CA GLY A 422 16.45 -13.78 6.65
C GLY A 422 16.65 -12.72 5.54
N GLN A 423 16.05 -12.95 4.37
CA GLN A 423 16.17 -12.04 3.23
C GLN A 423 15.62 -10.62 3.47
N VAL A 424 14.73 -10.42 4.44
CA VAL A 424 14.15 -9.10 4.75
C VAL A 424 15.22 -8.13 5.26
N LEU A 425 16.20 -8.62 6.03
CA LEU A 425 17.31 -7.77 6.51
C LEU A 425 18.18 -7.24 5.36
N LEU A 426 18.41 -8.06 4.34
CA LEU A 426 19.14 -7.65 3.12
C LEU A 426 18.31 -6.64 2.32
N ALA A 427 17.00 -6.86 2.20
CA ALA A 427 16.12 -5.90 1.53
C ALA A 427 16.03 -4.57 2.28
N ALA A 428 16.16 -4.57 3.61
CA ALA A 428 16.15 -3.37 4.43
C ALA A 428 17.47 -2.57 4.37
N SER A 429 18.58 -3.18 3.95
CA SER A 429 19.88 -2.51 3.87
C SER A 429 20.06 -1.68 2.59
N THR A 430 19.15 -1.74 1.63
CA THR A 430 19.20 -0.90 0.43
C THR A 430 18.75 0.54 0.73
N PRO A 431 19.30 1.57 0.06
CA PRO A 431 18.91 2.96 0.24
C PRO A 431 17.39 3.18 0.20
N GLY A 432 16.87 3.93 1.18
CA GLY A 432 15.44 4.26 1.28
C GLY A 432 14.50 3.12 1.69
N ARG A 433 15.00 1.92 2.02
CA ARG A 433 14.16 0.75 2.35
C ARG A 433 14.33 0.19 3.76
N ALA A 434 14.97 0.93 4.67
CA ALA A 434 15.16 0.53 6.07
C ALA A 434 13.85 0.14 6.77
N GLU A 435 12.73 0.80 6.40
CA GLU A 435 11.40 0.50 6.92
C GLU A 435 10.94 -0.93 6.63
N PHE A 436 11.52 -1.63 5.65
CA PHE A 436 11.15 -3.02 5.36
C PHE A 436 11.53 -3.98 6.50
N GLY A 437 12.57 -3.65 7.29
CA GLY A 437 12.98 -4.41 8.48
C GLY A 437 11.93 -4.37 9.61
N VAL A 438 10.98 -3.44 9.54
CA VAL A 438 9.87 -3.33 10.50
C VAL A 438 9.01 -4.59 10.53
N LEU A 439 8.93 -5.35 9.44
CA LEU A 439 8.20 -6.62 9.39
C LEU A 439 8.73 -7.60 10.42
N VAL A 440 10.05 -7.78 10.44
CA VAL A 440 10.74 -8.67 11.37
C VAL A 440 10.54 -8.18 12.80
N ARG A 441 10.67 -6.87 13.02
CA ARG A 441 10.44 -6.24 14.32
C ARG A 441 9.01 -6.47 14.83
N ASN A 442 7.99 -6.25 13.99
CA ASN A 442 6.59 -6.48 14.33
C ASN A 442 6.33 -7.96 14.64
N GLN A 443 6.84 -8.87 13.82
CA GLN A 443 6.68 -10.31 14.03
C GLN A 443 7.35 -10.78 15.32
N LEU A 444 8.58 -10.33 15.60
CA LEU A 444 9.30 -10.66 16.83
C LEU A 444 8.59 -10.10 18.07
N THR A 445 8.07 -8.87 18.02
CA THR A 445 7.30 -8.30 19.12
C THR A 445 6.07 -9.15 19.44
N GLU A 446 5.31 -9.55 18.42
CA GLU A 446 4.16 -10.43 18.60
C GLU A 446 4.58 -11.83 19.07
N CYS A 447 5.70 -12.39 18.60
CA CYS A 447 6.23 -13.67 19.06
C CYS A 447 6.52 -13.62 20.56
N ARG A 448 7.22 -12.57 21.01
CA ARG A 448 7.53 -12.37 22.44
C ARG A 448 6.25 -12.26 23.28
N ARG A 449 5.25 -11.51 22.80
CA ARG A 449 3.95 -11.36 23.47
C ARG A 449 3.21 -12.69 23.62
N LEU A 450 3.39 -13.60 22.66
CA LEU A 450 2.80 -14.94 22.67
C LEU A 450 3.69 -16.01 23.33
N GLY A 451 4.84 -15.61 23.91
CA GLY A 451 5.76 -16.54 24.58
C GLY A 451 6.65 -17.36 23.64
N VAL A 452 6.64 -17.08 22.34
CA VAL A 452 7.50 -17.73 21.34
C VAL A 452 8.93 -17.20 21.48
N ARG A 453 9.88 -18.10 21.71
CA ARG A 453 11.32 -17.78 21.76
C ARG A 453 12.00 -18.20 20.46
N VAL A 454 12.90 -17.33 19.99
CA VAL A 454 13.79 -17.61 18.85
C VAL A 454 15.19 -17.88 19.40
N GLU A 455 15.75 -19.03 19.05
CA GLU A 455 17.12 -19.40 19.39
C GLU A 455 18.02 -19.23 18.16
N TYR A 456 19.04 -18.37 18.31
CA TYR A 456 19.97 -18.00 17.25
C TYR A 456 21.23 -18.87 17.27
N GLY A 457 21.95 -18.91 16.13
CA GLY A 457 23.16 -19.74 16.01
C GLY A 457 22.89 -21.24 16.10
N ARG A 458 21.65 -21.68 15.84
CA ARG A 458 21.16 -23.04 16.04
C ARG A 458 20.63 -23.62 14.72
N PRO A 459 21.52 -24.01 13.78
CA PRO A 459 21.09 -24.61 12.51
C PRO A 459 20.32 -25.91 12.76
N VAL A 460 19.23 -26.13 12.02
CA VAL A 460 18.40 -27.33 12.14
C VAL A 460 18.83 -28.38 11.12
N ASP A 461 19.27 -29.53 11.62
CA ASP A 461 19.57 -30.73 10.84
C ASP A 461 18.75 -31.94 11.33
N ALA A 462 18.94 -33.09 10.69
CA ALA A 462 18.22 -34.32 11.02
C ALA A 462 18.57 -34.87 12.41
N GLU A 463 19.77 -34.60 12.94
CA GLU A 463 20.19 -35.04 14.28
C GLU A 463 19.51 -34.20 15.36
N LEU A 464 19.49 -32.89 15.19
CA LEU A 464 18.77 -31.97 16.07
C LEU A 464 17.28 -32.33 16.13
N VAL A 465 16.64 -32.61 14.99
CA VAL A 465 15.21 -32.98 14.98
C VAL A 465 14.96 -34.28 15.72
N ARG A 466 15.85 -35.29 15.59
CA ARG A 466 15.77 -36.53 16.37
C ARG A 466 15.91 -36.30 17.87
N ARG A 467 16.83 -35.41 18.27
CA ARG A 467 17.06 -35.07 19.68
C ARG A 467 15.92 -34.26 20.31
N GLU A 468 15.43 -33.25 19.60
CA GLU A 468 14.35 -32.37 20.07
C GLU A 468 12.97 -33.02 20.00
N ALA A 469 12.83 -34.07 19.18
CA ALA A 469 11.64 -34.89 18.97
C ALA A 469 10.31 -34.10 18.93
N PRO A 470 10.18 -33.06 18.08
CA PRO A 470 8.94 -32.30 17.98
C PRO A 470 7.83 -33.13 17.31
N GLU A 471 6.57 -32.85 17.62
CA GLU A 471 5.44 -33.47 16.91
C GLU A 471 5.30 -32.93 15.48
N VAL A 472 5.63 -31.65 15.28
CA VAL A 472 5.63 -30.98 13.98
C VAL A 472 6.95 -30.26 13.75
N LEU A 473 7.57 -30.50 12.60
CA LEU A 473 8.66 -29.68 12.07
C LEU A 473 8.11 -28.84 10.90
N VAL A 474 8.23 -27.52 11.00
CA VAL A 474 7.97 -26.61 9.87
C VAL A 474 9.31 -26.10 9.33
N VAL A 475 9.66 -26.52 8.12
CA VAL A 475 10.87 -26.08 7.42
C VAL A 475 10.59 -24.73 6.74
N ALA A 476 11.26 -23.67 7.20
CA ALA A 476 11.15 -22.30 6.71
C ALA A 476 12.53 -21.72 6.31
N THR A 477 13.38 -22.57 5.74
CA THR A 477 14.81 -22.33 5.45
C THR A 477 15.07 -21.41 4.25
N GLY A 478 14.03 -20.87 3.63
CA GLY A 478 14.14 -19.90 2.56
C GLY A 478 14.77 -20.43 1.26
N ALA A 479 15.56 -19.60 0.61
CA ALA A 479 16.16 -19.88 -0.69
C ALA A 479 17.58 -19.34 -0.78
N ARG A 480 18.36 -19.85 -1.73
CA ARG A 480 19.74 -19.44 -2.02
C ARG A 480 19.91 -18.85 -3.42
N PRO A 481 20.92 -18.00 -3.63
CA PRO A 481 21.35 -17.57 -4.96
C PRO A 481 21.57 -18.75 -5.91
N ARG A 482 21.21 -18.56 -7.18
CA ARG A 482 21.55 -19.48 -8.28
C ARG A 482 22.60 -18.82 -9.15
N ARG A 483 23.80 -19.41 -9.19
CA ARG A 483 24.87 -18.93 -10.08
C ARG A 483 24.55 -19.34 -11.53
N PRO A 484 24.54 -18.41 -12.49
CA PRO A 484 24.26 -18.70 -13.88
C PRO A 484 25.43 -19.48 -14.52
N ALA A 485 25.16 -20.18 -15.63
CA ALA A 485 26.16 -21.01 -16.31
C ALA A 485 27.38 -20.18 -16.76
N TRP A 486 27.14 -19.02 -17.37
CA TRP A 486 28.18 -18.06 -17.77
C TRP A 486 28.97 -17.47 -16.60
N GLY A 487 28.45 -17.54 -15.37
CA GLY A 487 29.12 -17.07 -14.16
C GLY A 487 29.95 -18.13 -13.44
N ARG A 488 29.96 -19.39 -13.88
CA ARG A 488 30.71 -20.46 -13.21
C ARG A 488 32.22 -20.22 -13.29
N GLY A 489 32.93 -20.52 -12.19
CA GLY A 489 34.39 -20.38 -12.09
C GLY A 489 34.92 -18.95 -11.99
N ARG A 490 34.04 -17.94 -11.88
CA ARG A 490 34.42 -16.52 -11.90
C ARG A 490 34.09 -15.82 -10.58
N GLU A 491 35.10 -15.42 -9.83
CA GLU A 491 34.94 -14.83 -8.49
C GLU A 491 34.25 -13.45 -8.53
N ARG A 492 34.46 -12.67 -9.61
CA ARG A 492 33.88 -11.33 -9.79
C ARG A 492 32.48 -11.32 -10.41
N VAL A 493 31.89 -12.50 -10.58
CA VAL A 493 30.45 -12.66 -10.84
C VAL A 493 29.80 -13.05 -9.52
N VAL A 494 28.97 -12.18 -8.94
CA VAL A 494 28.42 -12.35 -7.59
C VAL A 494 26.92 -12.09 -7.54
N ASP A 495 26.24 -12.58 -6.50
CA ASP A 495 24.81 -12.28 -6.29
C ASP A 495 24.63 -10.97 -5.53
N VAL A 496 23.52 -10.26 -5.75
CA VAL A 496 23.17 -9.05 -4.98
C VAL A 496 23.25 -9.28 -3.47
N ARG A 497 22.93 -10.47 -2.97
CA ARG A 497 23.01 -10.79 -1.54
C ARG A 497 24.44 -10.78 -1.00
N ASP A 498 25.44 -11.16 -1.80
CA ASP A 498 26.84 -11.09 -1.38
C ASP A 498 27.27 -9.61 -1.22
N VAL A 499 26.72 -8.72 -2.05
CA VAL A 499 26.93 -7.27 -1.96
C VAL A 499 26.19 -6.66 -0.76
N LEU A 500 24.91 -6.99 -0.60
CA LEU A 500 24.04 -6.43 0.46
C LEU A 500 24.45 -6.92 1.86
N SER A 501 24.91 -8.17 1.98
CA SER A 501 25.46 -8.70 3.25
C SER A 501 26.85 -8.14 3.58
N GLY A 502 27.50 -7.47 2.63
CA GLY A 502 28.86 -6.94 2.78
C GLY A 502 29.96 -7.99 2.64
N ARG A 503 29.63 -9.24 2.28
CA ARG A 503 30.61 -10.31 1.98
C ARG A 503 31.52 -9.92 0.82
N VAL A 504 30.97 -9.25 -0.19
CA VAL A 504 31.70 -8.73 -1.35
C VAL A 504 31.46 -7.23 -1.45
N ARG A 505 32.52 -6.49 -1.80
CA ARG A 505 32.47 -5.03 -1.99
C ARG A 505 32.98 -4.69 -3.40
N PRO A 506 32.12 -4.75 -4.43
CA PRO A 506 32.50 -4.35 -5.77
C PRO A 506 33.00 -2.90 -5.80
N SER A 507 33.90 -2.61 -6.74
CA SER A 507 34.48 -1.29 -6.98
C SER A 507 34.73 -1.08 -8.48
N GLY A 508 34.84 0.17 -8.93
CA GLY A 508 35.01 0.48 -10.34
C GLY A 508 33.71 0.31 -11.13
N SER A 509 33.79 -0.28 -12.30
CA SER A 509 32.65 -0.51 -13.19
C SER A 509 31.92 -1.82 -12.86
N VAL A 510 30.59 -1.73 -12.71
CA VAL A 510 29.72 -2.85 -12.35
C VAL A 510 28.60 -2.97 -13.37
N LEU A 511 28.48 -4.15 -13.98
CA LEU A 511 27.28 -4.54 -14.72
C LEU A 511 26.34 -5.31 -13.79
N LEU A 512 25.15 -4.77 -13.52
CA LEU A 512 24.14 -5.41 -12.70
C LEU A 512 23.08 -6.07 -13.60
N VAL A 513 22.98 -7.40 -13.54
CA VAL A 513 22.02 -8.18 -14.32
C VAL A 513 20.73 -8.36 -13.52
N ASP A 514 19.63 -7.81 -14.02
CA ASP A 514 18.29 -7.90 -13.42
C ASP A 514 17.37 -8.84 -14.23
N GLU A 515 17.14 -10.04 -13.69
CA GLU A 515 16.14 -10.99 -14.19
C GLU A 515 14.92 -11.11 -13.25
N VAL A 516 14.82 -10.24 -12.24
CA VAL A 516 13.74 -10.26 -11.25
C VAL A 516 12.78 -9.08 -11.44
N GLY A 517 13.27 -7.95 -11.94
CA GLY A 517 12.47 -6.78 -12.30
C GLY A 517 11.98 -5.96 -11.11
N PHE A 518 12.59 -6.12 -9.92
CA PHE A 518 12.11 -5.50 -8.67
C PHE A 518 13.27 -4.96 -7.81
N HIS A 519 12.97 -4.54 -6.57
CA HIS A 519 13.89 -3.78 -5.72
C HIS A 519 15.27 -4.43 -5.42
N GLN A 520 15.43 -5.73 -5.65
CA GLN A 520 16.72 -6.43 -5.45
C GLN A 520 17.81 -5.83 -6.34
N ALA A 521 17.49 -5.59 -7.62
CA ALA A 521 18.42 -4.99 -8.57
C ALA A 521 18.57 -3.50 -8.33
N THR A 522 17.45 -2.76 -8.36
CA THR A 522 17.47 -1.29 -8.26
C THR A 522 18.07 -0.80 -6.96
N GLY A 523 17.68 -1.37 -5.81
CA GLY A 523 18.25 -0.99 -4.51
C GLY A 523 19.74 -1.33 -4.38
N THR A 524 20.23 -2.39 -5.03
CA THR A 524 21.66 -2.71 -5.06
C THR A 524 22.43 -1.77 -5.98
N ALA A 525 21.83 -1.36 -7.11
CA ALA A 525 22.41 -0.37 -8.01
C ALA A 525 22.59 0.98 -7.30
N GLU A 526 21.57 1.47 -6.56
CA GLU A 526 21.70 2.71 -5.77
C GLU A 526 22.83 2.60 -4.74
N LEU A 527 22.90 1.48 -4.02
CA LEU A 527 23.94 1.24 -3.01
C LEU A 527 25.34 1.25 -3.61
N LEU A 528 25.53 0.65 -4.79
CA LEU A 528 26.83 0.61 -5.46
C LEU A 528 27.22 1.97 -6.01
N ALA A 529 26.28 2.71 -6.59
CA ALA A 529 26.51 4.09 -7.03
C ALA A 529 26.90 5.00 -5.85
N ASP A 530 26.23 4.86 -4.69
CA ASP A 530 26.59 5.58 -3.46
C ASP A 530 27.98 5.24 -2.92
N ARG A 531 28.53 4.08 -3.31
CA ARG A 531 29.90 3.66 -2.99
C ARG A 531 30.93 4.11 -4.04
N GLY A 532 30.52 4.88 -5.04
CA GLY A 532 31.38 5.40 -6.11
C GLY A 532 31.61 4.43 -7.27
N CYS A 533 30.82 3.36 -7.39
CA CYS A 533 30.89 2.49 -8.57
C CYS A 533 30.21 3.15 -9.78
N VAL A 534 30.73 2.89 -10.97
CA VAL A 534 30.03 3.18 -12.23
C VAL A 534 29.12 2.00 -12.54
N VAL A 535 27.80 2.20 -12.45
CA VAL A 535 26.82 1.11 -12.52
C VAL A 535 26.02 1.19 -13.81
N GLU A 536 25.92 0.07 -14.53
CA GLU A 536 24.97 -0.15 -15.61
C GLU A 536 24.06 -1.33 -15.21
N VAL A 537 22.74 -1.14 -15.23
CA VAL A 537 21.76 -2.20 -15.01
C VAL A 537 21.30 -2.74 -16.37
N VAL A 538 21.46 -4.05 -16.58
CA VAL A 538 20.99 -4.75 -17.78
C VAL A 538 19.82 -5.66 -17.43
N THR A 539 18.76 -5.64 -18.24
CA THR A 539 17.58 -6.48 -18.05
C THR A 539 16.98 -6.91 -19.38
N SER A 540 16.34 -8.07 -19.39
CA SER A 540 15.51 -8.54 -20.50
C SER A 540 14.12 -7.90 -20.53
N ALA A 541 13.76 -7.14 -19.49
CA ALA A 541 12.51 -6.40 -19.43
C ALA A 541 12.56 -5.12 -20.28
N MET A 542 11.38 -4.55 -20.56
CA MET A 542 11.25 -3.30 -21.33
C MET A 542 11.80 -2.09 -20.56
N VAL A 543 11.80 -2.15 -19.22
CA VAL A 543 12.36 -1.14 -18.33
C VAL A 543 13.03 -1.79 -17.13
N VAL A 544 14.10 -1.19 -16.60
CA VAL A 544 14.73 -1.64 -15.35
C VAL A 544 13.74 -1.50 -14.20
N GLY A 545 13.61 -2.53 -13.37
CA GLY A 545 12.66 -2.51 -12.27
C GLY A 545 11.19 -2.48 -12.71
N GLN A 546 10.83 -3.15 -13.82
CA GLN A 546 9.47 -3.14 -14.39
C GLN A 546 8.33 -3.35 -13.38
N ASP A 547 8.51 -4.21 -12.38
CA ASP A 547 7.48 -4.48 -11.36
C ASP A 547 7.32 -3.34 -10.33
N LEU A 548 8.23 -2.36 -10.27
CA LEU A 548 8.13 -1.19 -9.38
C LEU A 548 6.95 -0.29 -9.72
N ALA A 549 6.43 -0.35 -10.95
CA ALA A 549 5.21 0.36 -11.35
C ALA A 549 4.01 -0.08 -10.51
N THR A 550 3.97 -1.35 -10.10
CA THR A 550 2.87 -1.88 -9.27
C THR A 550 2.87 -1.31 -7.85
N THR A 551 4.03 -0.88 -7.35
CA THR A 551 4.20 -0.31 -6.00
C THR A 551 4.34 1.21 -6.00
N LEU A 552 4.15 1.86 -7.16
CA LEU A 552 4.26 3.32 -7.34
C LEU A 552 5.66 3.87 -7.04
N ASP A 553 6.71 3.09 -7.32
CA ASP A 553 8.10 3.51 -7.08
C ASP A 553 8.96 3.60 -8.36
N LEU A 554 8.44 3.20 -9.52
CA LEU A 554 9.21 3.21 -10.78
C LEU A 554 9.69 4.61 -11.17
N GLU A 555 8.80 5.61 -11.11
CA GLU A 555 9.15 7.00 -11.43
C GLU A 555 10.23 7.55 -10.49
N ASN A 556 10.07 7.32 -9.18
CA ASN A 556 11.06 7.74 -8.20
C ASN A 556 12.39 6.99 -8.36
N TRP A 557 12.36 5.73 -8.79
CA TRP A 557 13.56 5.01 -9.19
C TRP A 557 14.26 5.73 -10.35
N CYS A 558 13.56 6.05 -11.44
CA CYS A 558 14.16 6.74 -12.59
C CYS A 558 14.81 8.08 -12.20
N VAL A 559 14.15 8.86 -11.32
CA VAL A 559 14.71 10.13 -10.80
C VAL A 559 16.00 9.88 -10.04
N ARG A 560 16.02 8.90 -9.12
CA ARG A 560 17.21 8.58 -8.31
C ARG A 560 18.33 7.96 -9.15
N ALA A 561 18.01 7.08 -10.09
CA ALA A 561 18.95 6.44 -11.00
C ALA A 561 19.65 7.48 -11.88
N THR A 562 18.88 8.40 -12.47
CA THR A 562 19.40 9.52 -13.26
C THR A 562 20.32 10.41 -12.42
N ALA A 563 19.88 10.82 -11.21
CA ALA A 563 20.68 11.66 -10.33
C ALA A 563 22.01 11.00 -9.90
N LYS A 564 22.05 9.66 -9.88
CA LYS A 564 23.25 8.87 -9.55
C LYS A 564 24.07 8.45 -10.78
N GLY A 565 23.64 8.81 -12.00
CA GLY A 565 24.31 8.42 -13.24
C GLY A 565 24.31 6.91 -13.51
N ILE A 566 23.27 6.19 -13.05
CA ILE A 566 23.13 4.75 -13.28
C ILE A 566 22.69 4.54 -14.73
N GLY A 567 23.47 3.78 -15.51
CA GLY A 567 23.11 3.39 -16.87
C GLY A 567 22.03 2.30 -16.88
N GLU A 568 21.17 2.30 -17.90
CA GLU A 568 20.10 1.32 -18.06
C GLU A 568 20.13 0.73 -19.48
N THR A 569 20.18 -0.60 -19.57
CA THR A 569 20.16 -1.36 -20.83
C THR A 569 19.03 -2.38 -20.79
N CYS A 570 17.90 -2.06 -21.44
CA CYS A 570 16.69 -2.88 -21.49
C CYS A 570 16.67 -3.81 -22.69
N ASP A 571 15.78 -4.82 -22.71
CA ASP A 571 15.63 -5.79 -23.81
C ASP A 571 16.92 -6.55 -24.15
N HIS A 572 17.84 -6.70 -23.19
CA HIS A 572 19.11 -7.41 -23.38
C HIS A 572 19.29 -8.54 -22.37
N GLU A 573 19.96 -9.61 -22.80
CA GLU A 573 20.39 -10.69 -21.91
C GLU A 573 21.90 -10.94 -21.99
N VAL A 574 22.47 -11.48 -20.91
CA VAL A 574 23.88 -11.91 -20.89
C VAL A 574 24.01 -13.27 -21.56
N VAL A 575 24.72 -13.31 -22.68
CA VAL A 575 25.03 -14.54 -23.41
C VAL A 575 26.26 -15.21 -22.81
N ARG A 576 27.32 -14.43 -22.61
CA ARG A 576 28.63 -14.95 -22.20
C ARG A 576 29.38 -13.93 -21.36
N VAL A 577 30.17 -14.43 -20.42
CA VAL A 577 31.17 -13.64 -19.69
C VAL A 577 32.54 -14.28 -19.90
N GLY A 578 33.49 -13.52 -20.41
CA GLY A 578 34.91 -13.85 -20.53
C GLY A 578 35.74 -13.03 -19.55
N GLU A 579 37.06 -13.19 -19.62
CA GLU A 579 38.01 -12.37 -18.89
C GLU A 579 39.14 -11.95 -19.83
N CYS A 580 39.43 -10.65 -19.87
CA CYS A 580 40.49 -10.09 -20.69
C CYS A 580 41.85 -10.47 -20.11
N ALA A 581 42.64 -11.28 -20.83
CA ALA A 581 43.94 -11.75 -20.34
C ALA A 581 44.93 -10.61 -19.99
N ARG A 582 44.78 -9.43 -20.63
CA ARG A 582 45.68 -8.28 -20.44
C ARG A 582 45.30 -7.40 -19.24
N THR A 583 44.01 -7.21 -19.00
CA THR A 583 43.52 -6.27 -17.96
C THR A 583 42.94 -6.99 -16.75
N GLY A 584 42.66 -8.29 -16.88
CA GLY A 584 41.86 -9.06 -15.94
C GLY A 584 40.41 -8.61 -15.88
N ARG A 585 39.93 -7.64 -16.67
CA ARG A 585 38.52 -7.19 -16.58
C ARG A 585 37.58 -8.20 -17.23
N LEU A 586 36.33 -8.24 -16.79
CA LEU A 586 35.31 -9.11 -17.34
C LEU A 586 34.82 -8.57 -18.68
N GLU A 587 34.83 -9.41 -19.71
CA GLU A 587 34.28 -9.11 -21.03
C GLU A 587 32.89 -9.75 -21.13
N VAL A 588 31.84 -8.95 -21.07
CA VAL A 588 30.45 -9.41 -21.10
C VAL A 588 29.87 -9.21 -22.49
N GLU A 589 29.26 -10.26 -23.03
CA GLU A 589 28.56 -10.25 -24.30
C GLU A 589 27.05 -10.24 -24.04
N LEU A 590 26.37 -9.20 -24.53
CA LEU A 590 24.94 -8.99 -24.41
C LEU A 590 24.26 -9.25 -25.75
N ALA A 591 23.11 -9.92 -25.77
CA ALA A 591 22.27 -10.02 -26.95
C ALA A 591 21.04 -9.11 -26.80
N TYR A 592 20.74 -8.30 -27.81
CA TYR A 592 19.50 -7.57 -27.93
C TYR A 592 18.40 -8.54 -28.37
N LEU A 593 17.44 -8.81 -27.50
CA LEU A 593 16.45 -9.88 -27.67
C LEU A 593 15.62 -9.78 -28.96
N PRO A 594 15.20 -8.59 -29.42
CA PRO A 594 14.40 -8.47 -30.64
C PRO A 594 15.11 -8.86 -31.94
N THR A 595 16.43 -8.68 -32.05
CA THR A 595 17.18 -8.95 -33.31
C THR A 595 18.22 -10.05 -33.18
N GLY A 596 18.66 -10.37 -31.96
CA GLY A 596 19.80 -11.24 -31.69
C GLY A 596 21.15 -10.57 -31.92
N GLU A 597 21.21 -9.28 -32.25
CA GLU A 597 22.46 -8.54 -32.38
C GLU A 597 23.20 -8.51 -31.04
N THR A 598 24.52 -8.72 -31.07
CA THR A 598 25.33 -8.75 -29.87
C THR A 598 26.16 -7.49 -29.68
N SER A 599 26.37 -7.08 -28.43
CA SER A 599 27.25 -5.99 -28.05
C SER A 599 28.10 -6.35 -26.83
N GLY A 600 29.32 -5.80 -26.77
CA GLY A 600 30.27 -6.06 -25.68
C GLY A 600 30.22 -5.00 -24.58
N ARG A 601 30.55 -5.42 -23.35
CA ARG A 601 30.89 -4.54 -22.22
C ARG A 601 32.19 -5.04 -21.58
N THR A 602 33.04 -4.12 -21.12
CA THR A 602 34.21 -4.47 -20.30
C THR A 602 34.02 -3.86 -18.92
N VAL A 603 33.87 -4.70 -17.90
CA VAL A 603 33.54 -4.28 -16.52
C VAL A 603 34.45 -4.95 -15.49
N ASP A 604 34.53 -4.37 -14.30
CA ASP A 604 35.32 -4.94 -13.20
C ASP A 604 34.53 -6.03 -12.46
N TRP A 605 33.20 -5.88 -12.37
CA TRP A 605 32.30 -6.80 -11.68
C TRP A 605 31.00 -7.04 -12.45
N VAL A 606 30.44 -8.24 -12.26
CA VAL A 606 29.05 -8.55 -12.64
C VAL A 606 28.28 -8.92 -11.38
N VAL A 607 27.20 -8.19 -11.11
CA VAL A 607 26.32 -8.41 -9.95
C VAL A 607 24.98 -8.93 -10.44
N CYS A 608 24.49 -10.02 -9.85
CA CYS A 608 23.37 -10.79 -10.36
C CYS A 608 22.16 -10.70 -9.43
N ALA A 609 21.02 -10.23 -9.94
CA ALA A 609 19.71 -10.35 -9.33
C ALA A 609 18.89 -11.37 -10.13
N LEU A 610 19.01 -12.66 -9.77
CA LEU A 610 18.47 -13.77 -10.55
C LEU A 610 17.42 -14.59 -9.77
N PRO A 611 16.59 -15.38 -10.46
CA PRO A 611 15.71 -16.36 -9.82
C PRO A 611 16.48 -17.32 -8.91
N GLN A 612 15.92 -17.53 -7.72
CA GLN A 612 16.58 -18.24 -6.61
C GLN A 612 16.28 -19.74 -6.63
N ALA A 613 17.10 -20.53 -5.93
CA ALA A 613 16.85 -21.95 -5.71
C ALA A 613 16.31 -22.21 -4.29
N PRO A 614 15.22 -22.98 -4.11
CA PRO A 614 14.68 -23.30 -2.79
C PRO A 614 15.69 -24.11 -1.96
N LEU A 615 15.75 -23.84 -0.65
CA LEU A 615 16.55 -24.61 0.31
C LEU A 615 15.70 -25.70 0.98
N ASP A 616 15.25 -26.69 0.22
CA ASP A 616 14.30 -27.72 0.69
C ASP A 616 14.94 -29.06 1.13
N GLY A 617 16.27 -29.09 1.26
CA GLY A 617 17.03 -30.31 1.62
C GLY A 617 16.59 -30.94 2.94
N LEU A 618 16.43 -30.13 3.99
CA LEU A 618 15.96 -30.60 5.31
C LEU A 618 14.57 -31.25 5.21
N TYR A 619 13.64 -30.60 4.49
CA TYR A 619 12.31 -31.15 4.25
C TYR A 619 12.38 -32.50 3.53
N ARG A 620 13.19 -32.61 2.46
CA ARG A 620 13.32 -33.87 1.70
C ARG A 620 13.87 -35.01 2.55
N ALA A 621 14.82 -34.71 3.43
CA ALA A 621 15.40 -35.68 4.35
C ALA A 621 14.40 -36.19 5.40
N LEU A 622 13.49 -35.33 5.87
CA LEU A 622 12.61 -35.62 7.01
C LEU A 622 11.12 -35.82 6.67
N ARG A 623 10.68 -35.60 5.43
CA ARG A 623 9.26 -35.73 5.02
C ARG A 623 8.63 -37.12 5.26
N ARG A 624 9.45 -38.15 5.43
CA ARG A 624 9.02 -39.53 5.74
C ARG A 624 9.41 -39.98 7.16
N HIS A 625 9.75 -39.03 8.04
CA HIS A 625 10.10 -39.35 9.43
C HIS A 625 8.89 -40.00 10.13
N PRO A 626 9.05 -41.15 10.82
CA PRO A 626 7.93 -41.94 11.32
C PRO A 626 7.12 -41.22 12.41
N SER A 627 7.77 -40.36 13.21
CA SER A 627 7.16 -39.75 14.41
C SER A 627 7.06 -38.23 14.37
N VAL A 628 7.52 -37.58 13.28
CA VAL A 628 7.55 -36.10 13.18
C VAL A 628 6.83 -35.70 11.90
N GLN A 629 5.72 -34.98 12.02
CA GLN A 629 5.04 -34.42 10.87
C GLN A 629 5.89 -33.27 10.30
N THR A 630 6.42 -33.46 9.09
CA THR A 630 7.30 -32.45 8.47
C THR A 630 6.56 -31.68 7.37
N LEU A 631 6.45 -30.36 7.57
CA LEU A 631 5.86 -29.40 6.63
C LEU A 631 6.95 -28.44 6.13
N ARG A 632 6.64 -27.66 5.09
CA ARG A 632 7.54 -26.61 4.57
C ARG A 632 6.76 -25.36 4.17
N VAL A 633 7.39 -24.20 4.26
CA VAL A 633 6.75 -22.89 4.07
C VAL A 633 7.71 -21.81 3.56
N GLY A 634 7.18 -20.85 2.81
CA GLY A 634 7.91 -19.73 2.23
C GLY A 634 8.76 -20.13 1.03
N ASP A 635 9.91 -19.46 0.88
CA ASP A 635 10.76 -19.62 -0.29
C ASP A 635 11.41 -21.01 -0.42
N CYS A 636 11.44 -21.82 0.65
CA CYS A 636 11.89 -23.21 0.55
C CYS A 636 10.85 -24.11 -0.13
N VAL A 637 9.61 -23.64 -0.33
CA VAL A 637 8.62 -24.30 -1.18
C VAL A 637 8.82 -23.84 -2.62
N ALA A 638 8.74 -22.53 -2.82
CA ALA A 638 8.91 -21.85 -4.09
C ALA A 638 9.27 -20.38 -3.80
N PRO A 639 10.47 -19.92 -4.20
CA PRO A 639 10.90 -18.54 -3.98
C PRO A 639 9.94 -17.54 -4.61
N ARG A 640 9.40 -16.63 -3.81
CA ARG A 640 8.40 -15.62 -4.18
C ARG A 640 8.68 -14.31 -3.43
N ARG A 641 7.73 -13.37 -3.47
CA ARG A 641 7.78 -12.14 -2.66
C ARG A 641 7.33 -12.39 -1.22
N VAL A 642 7.65 -11.43 -0.34
CA VAL A 642 7.47 -11.55 1.12
C VAL A 642 6.01 -11.70 1.54
N ASP A 643 5.07 -11.12 0.80
CA ASP A 643 3.63 -11.29 0.95
C ASP A 643 3.25 -12.78 0.92
N MET A 644 3.78 -13.53 -0.05
CA MET A 644 3.52 -14.96 -0.18
C MET A 644 4.12 -15.75 0.98
N ALA A 645 5.31 -15.38 1.44
CA ALA A 645 5.95 -15.98 2.61
C ALA A 645 5.09 -15.80 3.89
N VAL A 646 4.57 -14.60 4.13
CA VAL A 646 3.70 -14.31 5.28
C VAL A 646 2.35 -15.03 5.13
N ILE A 647 1.69 -14.96 3.97
CA ILE A 647 0.39 -15.61 3.74
C ILE A 647 0.49 -17.12 3.91
N GLU A 648 1.55 -17.75 3.39
CA GLU A 648 1.76 -19.19 3.54
C GLU A 648 2.08 -19.56 4.99
N GLY A 649 2.86 -18.73 5.69
CA GLY A 649 3.12 -18.89 7.12
C GLY A 649 1.85 -18.84 7.96
N GLU A 650 0.97 -17.86 7.72
CA GLU A 650 -0.33 -17.76 8.40
C GLU A 650 -1.18 -19.01 8.15
N ARG A 651 -1.24 -19.48 6.90
CA ARG A 651 -2.03 -20.66 6.53
C ARG A 651 -1.52 -21.92 7.20
N ILE A 652 -0.21 -22.18 7.14
CA ILE A 652 0.38 -23.37 7.75
C ILE A 652 0.19 -23.33 9.27
N GLY A 653 0.58 -22.23 9.93
CA GLY A 653 0.46 -22.13 11.39
C GLY A 653 -0.97 -22.22 11.90
N THR A 654 -1.95 -21.71 11.14
CA THR A 654 -3.38 -21.85 11.45
C THR A 654 -3.89 -23.29 11.28
N SER A 655 -3.28 -24.07 10.39
CA SER A 655 -3.74 -25.42 10.04
C SER A 655 -3.23 -26.53 10.97
N LEU A 656 -2.27 -26.22 11.85
CA LEU A 656 -1.70 -27.18 12.81
C LEU A 656 -2.74 -27.66 13.85
#